data_AF-A0A7J6LNE5-F1
#
_entry.id   AF-A0A7J6LNE5-F1
#
_cell.length_a   1.000
_cell.length_b   1.000
_cell.length_c   1.000
_cell.angle_alpha   90.00
_cell.angle_beta   90.00
_cell.angle_gamma   90.00
#
_symmetry.space_group_name_H-M   'P 1'
#
loop_
_entity.id
_entity.type
_entity.pdbx_description
1 polymer ?
#
loop_
_entity_poly.entity_id
_entity_poly.type
_entity_poly.pdbx_seq_one_letter_code
_entity_poly.pdbx_strand_id
1 'polypeptide(L)'
;MDRFDGDPIFNSLLNNDSEESGFFDVVLQGQVRSEQKYIPNTAILVTTLSSKNNDVVQVKDFAPKFVHYDRMFRPFQLFRVITRIRGDPMITVRVRPTFNYNSTDGYQTRGSHHIRFCGPTDTWRMTSNASIRTMIEEVPFLVHDPVYIVFGQDESFANSLTQVCKEFEDKTLKYWKQWCMNLVLPVDYQDILARSAITLSLLQSHECGGLVSSLTTGIPLGPSSPPTRDERACRILDICMSLPVLRQFGLFTMVRRFLEYVKNLCFSSGMNVRPVYSLIGDSDVPGERVIYLAGYQGVGEVVVGGVGEGYARQGPSGDPRANINDPNIPMYGLFCIALAHGFFDVRLKDICSPKVFDRLEKFGTKAVEAFQMFVTYTHAPPPPPAGEEEWPSYKDGPSPGLSFDDDLRFLTLAEDDDDDSGGYNDVDGADREWAHQQGLSDDSRDSYGRPRVHTFTSVLCWAACDRLQRVAEHLHWVEKSKMWGAYARHLLNEIWKHAWNRKRQALTAYWGGERVGPSILRLAEIGFVSSTDWRFASSVVAFEQDAPLYCCSKGAMNRPSEEKKRSTPHELGNALLSSPSATYLTSTLLWYAEALRSTGRDSDARTIFHAIAGQPSVSERVTDCTLHFCQEDLSSVISEINFGQLKHLDLSACQWLDDAAVMGLSHHTGSLEYLDLYWSAAIKSDTALCHLIRANKGLRYLSLSGVKATTDRVVMAACSQPGRAMLETLDLTRCPRITDASLMAIGSSYGDSLKVLRLYATTQLSDDGYSALKHLRRLEVLDLCGHINLSSSAARECLQCMPNLKRLNLTWCKQIDDSVMETIGNYNTRVRWLSVFGAKNLTKRSLDAVSGLTLTHCDFRGIPNLSDYTLDDCKGLRELFPRLREWILFS
;
A
#
# COMPACT_ATOMS: atom_id res chain seq x y z
N MET A 1 -22.47 -2.25 -23.71
CA MET A 1 -22.51 -1.01 -22.91
C MET A 1 -21.74 0.04 -23.68
N ASP A 2 -22.47 0.91 -24.33
CA ASP A 2 -21.99 2.13 -24.98
C ASP A 2 -21.50 3.18 -23.97
N ARG A 3 -21.94 3.10 -22.70
CA ARG A 3 -21.53 3.99 -21.61
C ARG A 3 -21.08 3.25 -20.36
N PHE A 4 -20.18 3.88 -19.59
CA PHE A 4 -19.70 3.35 -18.30
C PHE A 4 -20.79 3.36 -17.22
N ASP A 5 -21.64 4.39 -17.21
CA ASP A 5 -22.78 4.57 -16.32
C ASP A 5 -24.05 3.80 -16.77
N GLY A 6 -23.93 2.95 -17.79
CA GLY A 6 -25.03 2.15 -18.32
C GLY A 6 -25.55 1.09 -17.36
N ASP A 7 -26.73 0.55 -17.67
CA ASP A 7 -27.41 -0.51 -16.92
C ASP A 7 -26.56 -1.79 -16.82
N PRO A 8 -26.20 -2.27 -15.61
CA PRO A 8 -25.40 -3.46 -15.41
C PRO A 8 -26.16 -4.73 -15.79
N ILE A 9 -25.67 -5.40 -16.84
CA ILE A 9 -26.22 -6.68 -17.32
C ILE A 9 -26.00 -7.82 -16.31
N PHE A 10 -24.90 -7.76 -15.57
CA PHE A 10 -24.58 -8.69 -14.49
C PHE A 10 -24.37 -7.85 -13.22
N ASN A 11 -25.28 -8.00 -12.26
CA ASN A 11 -25.36 -7.20 -11.04
C ASN A 11 -25.53 -8.04 -9.77
N SER A 12 -25.24 -9.36 -9.82
CA SER A 12 -25.36 -10.27 -8.67
C SER A 12 -24.64 -9.76 -7.42
N LEU A 13 -23.48 -9.12 -7.61
CA LEU A 13 -22.68 -8.53 -6.53
C LEU A 13 -23.45 -7.47 -5.72
N LEU A 14 -24.28 -6.68 -6.40
CA LEU A 14 -25.12 -5.64 -5.79
C LEU A 14 -26.53 -6.13 -5.46
N ASN A 15 -26.80 -7.40 -5.72
CA ASN A 15 -28.06 -8.06 -5.44
C ASN A 15 -27.87 -9.14 -4.37
N ASN A 16 -27.13 -8.80 -3.30
CA ASN A 16 -26.84 -9.70 -2.18
C ASN A 16 -26.29 -11.07 -2.59
N ASP A 17 -25.39 -11.10 -3.58
CA ASP A 17 -24.81 -12.32 -4.15
C ASP A 17 -25.86 -13.37 -4.55
N SER A 18 -27.01 -12.92 -5.07
CA SER A 18 -28.09 -13.80 -5.54
C SER A 18 -27.59 -14.84 -6.54
N GLU A 19 -27.88 -16.12 -6.25
CA GLU A 19 -27.64 -17.22 -7.18
C GLU A 19 -28.72 -17.34 -8.26
N GLU A 20 -29.73 -16.46 -8.25
CA GLU A 20 -30.89 -16.58 -9.13
C GLU A 20 -30.86 -15.64 -10.34
N SER A 21 -30.21 -14.47 -10.25
CA SER A 21 -30.18 -13.49 -11.34
C SER A 21 -28.91 -12.63 -11.36
N GLY A 22 -28.59 -12.08 -12.53
CA GLY A 22 -27.55 -11.07 -12.69
C GLY A 22 -26.11 -11.59 -12.74
N PHE A 23 -25.87 -12.81 -13.24
CA PHE A 23 -24.52 -13.41 -13.27
C PHE A 23 -24.19 -14.13 -14.60
N PHE A 24 -22.88 -14.32 -14.80
CA PHE A 24 -22.30 -15.16 -15.84
C PHE A 24 -21.11 -15.94 -15.29
N ASP A 25 -21.34 -17.19 -14.91
CA ASP A 25 -20.34 -18.03 -14.24
C ASP A 25 -20.11 -19.40 -14.90
N VAL A 26 -19.08 -20.07 -14.42
CA VAL A 26 -18.68 -21.42 -14.81
C VAL A 26 -18.51 -22.23 -13.53
N VAL A 27 -19.42 -23.17 -13.29
CA VAL A 27 -19.43 -24.00 -12.10
C VAL A 27 -18.74 -25.33 -12.41
N LEU A 28 -17.64 -25.63 -11.70
CA LEU A 28 -16.97 -26.93 -11.79
C LEU A 28 -17.58 -27.92 -10.78
N GLN A 29 -17.96 -29.11 -11.22
CA GLN A 29 -18.48 -30.13 -10.31
C GLN A 29 -17.46 -30.51 -9.23
N GLY A 30 -17.89 -30.43 -7.98
CA GLY A 30 -17.02 -30.71 -6.83
C GLY A 30 -15.85 -29.72 -6.69
N GLN A 31 -16.02 -28.48 -7.14
CA GLN A 31 -15.05 -27.40 -6.96
C GLN A 31 -14.64 -27.25 -5.49
N VAL A 32 -13.35 -27.15 -5.24
CA VAL A 32 -12.76 -26.90 -3.91
C VAL A 32 -11.86 -25.67 -3.87
N ARG A 33 -11.42 -25.17 -5.04
CA ARG A 33 -10.53 -24.02 -5.14
C ARG A 33 -10.82 -23.24 -6.41
N SER A 34 -10.76 -21.92 -6.31
CA SER A 34 -10.77 -20.97 -7.42
C SER A 34 -9.60 -20.00 -7.23
N GLU A 35 -8.83 -19.76 -8.28
CA GLU A 35 -7.73 -18.80 -8.27
C GLU A 35 -7.77 -17.90 -9.49
N GLN A 36 -7.58 -16.59 -9.28
CA GLN A 36 -7.58 -15.61 -10.34
C GLN A 36 -6.23 -14.94 -10.47
N LYS A 37 -5.79 -14.74 -11.71
CA LYS A 37 -4.61 -13.92 -12.03
C LYS A 37 -4.77 -13.28 -13.39
N TYR A 38 -4.26 -12.06 -13.54
CA TYR A 38 -4.09 -11.49 -14.86
C TYR A 38 -2.87 -12.11 -15.57
N ILE A 39 -2.95 -12.26 -16.89
CA ILE A 39 -1.74 -12.51 -17.68
C ILE A 39 -0.82 -11.29 -17.52
N PRO A 40 0.47 -11.47 -17.17
CA PRO A 40 1.37 -10.36 -16.90
C PRO A 40 1.36 -9.30 -18.00
N ASN A 41 1.31 -8.03 -17.58
CA ASN A 41 1.28 -6.86 -18.47
C ASN A 41 0.07 -6.80 -19.41
N THR A 42 -1.08 -7.36 -19.00
CA THR A 42 -2.33 -7.30 -19.77
C THR A 42 -3.56 -7.11 -18.90
N ALA A 43 -4.70 -6.84 -19.53
CA ALA A 43 -6.02 -6.87 -18.91
C ALA A 43 -6.78 -8.20 -19.17
N ILE A 44 -6.06 -9.29 -19.45
CA ILE A 44 -6.65 -10.62 -19.68
C ILE A 44 -6.65 -11.39 -18.37
N LEU A 45 -7.84 -11.77 -17.89
CA LEU A 45 -8.02 -12.47 -16.62
C LEU A 45 -8.03 -13.99 -16.87
N VAL A 46 -7.38 -14.73 -15.97
CA VAL A 46 -7.35 -16.19 -15.97
C VAL A 46 -7.83 -16.68 -14.61
N THR A 47 -8.96 -17.38 -14.62
CA THR A 47 -9.51 -18.08 -13.46
C THR A 47 -9.23 -19.58 -13.58
N THR A 48 -8.60 -20.17 -12.58
CA THR A 48 -8.33 -21.61 -12.51
C THR A 48 -9.22 -22.24 -11.44
N LEU A 49 -10.08 -23.17 -11.85
CA LEU A 49 -10.98 -23.90 -10.96
C LEU A 49 -10.45 -25.32 -10.78
N SER A 50 -10.41 -25.80 -9.53
CA SER A 50 -9.96 -27.16 -9.20
C SER A 50 -11.03 -27.91 -8.43
N SER A 51 -11.23 -29.19 -8.78
CA SER A 51 -12.19 -30.08 -8.12
C SER A 51 -11.52 -30.96 -7.05
N LYS A 52 -12.33 -31.50 -6.14
CA LYS A 52 -11.93 -32.56 -5.18
C LYS A 52 -11.39 -33.82 -5.85
N ASN A 53 -11.77 -34.06 -7.11
CA ASN A 53 -11.33 -35.20 -7.91
C ASN A 53 -10.07 -34.90 -8.74
N ASN A 54 -9.39 -33.78 -8.45
CA ASN A 54 -8.16 -33.33 -9.12
C ASN A 54 -8.35 -32.87 -10.60
N ASP A 55 -9.59 -32.66 -11.02
CA ASP A 55 -9.91 -32.02 -12.30
C ASP A 55 -9.60 -30.53 -12.24
N VAL A 56 -9.08 -29.99 -13.34
CA VAL A 56 -8.71 -28.58 -13.43
C VAL A 56 -9.18 -28.01 -14.76
N VAL A 57 -9.92 -26.92 -14.68
CA VAL A 57 -10.37 -26.13 -15.82
C VAL A 57 -9.88 -24.69 -15.66
N GLN A 58 -9.50 -24.07 -16.78
CA GLN A 58 -9.08 -22.68 -16.83
C GLN A 58 -10.06 -21.88 -17.69
N VAL A 59 -10.58 -20.80 -17.11
CA VAL A 59 -11.45 -19.82 -17.75
C VAL A 59 -10.63 -18.57 -18.01
N LYS A 60 -10.48 -18.20 -19.28
CA LYS A 60 -9.78 -16.98 -19.70
C LYS A 60 -10.78 -15.97 -20.22
N ASP A 61 -10.81 -14.79 -19.61
CA ASP A 61 -11.73 -13.70 -19.92
C ASP A 61 -10.96 -12.48 -20.46
N PHE A 62 -11.42 -11.93 -21.58
CA PHE A 62 -10.87 -10.70 -22.14
C PHE A 62 -11.90 -9.90 -22.94
N ALA A 63 -11.71 -8.58 -23.00
CA ALA A 63 -12.41 -7.70 -23.93
C ALA A 63 -11.45 -7.32 -25.08
N PRO A 64 -11.81 -7.52 -26.36
CA PRO A 64 -10.90 -7.25 -27.46
C PRO A 64 -10.50 -5.76 -27.52
N LYS A 65 -9.20 -5.50 -27.61
CA LYS A 65 -8.66 -4.13 -27.80
C LYS A 65 -7.37 -4.20 -28.60
N PHE A 66 -7.39 -3.68 -29.82
CA PHE A 66 -6.22 -3.65 -30.70
C PHE A 66 -6.43 -2.71 -31.88
N VAL A 67 -5.37 -2.36 -32.60
CA VAL A 67 -5.49 -1.60 -33.86
C VAL A 67 -5.88 -2.55 -34.99
N HIS A 68 -6.95 -2.21 -35.71
CA HIS A 68 -7.44 -2.92 -36.88
C HIS A 68 -7.77 -1.91 -37.98
N TYR A 69 -7.15 -2.06 -39.15
CA TYR A 69 -7.26 -1.10 -40.27
C TYR A 69 -7.06 0.36 -39.81
N ASP A 70 -5.96 0.61 -39.09
CA ASP A 70 -5.57 1.91 -38.53
C ASP A 70 -6.58 2.56 -37.57
N ARG A 71 -7.56 1.79 -37.08
CA ARG A 71 -8.54 2.22 -36.09
C ARG A 71 -8.43 1.37 -34.84
N MET A 72 -8.72 1.95 -33.69
CA MET A 72 -8.83 1.18 -32.46
C MET A 72 -10.11 0.33 -32.53
N PHE A 73 -9.95 -0.99 -32.61
CA PHE A 73 -11.02 -1.97 -32.52
C PHE A 73 -11.25 -2.35 -31.06
N ARG A 74 -12.49 -2.18 -30.58
CA ARG A 74 -12.90 -2.32 -29.18
C ARG A 74 -14.41 -2.59 -29.07
N PRO A 75 -14.91 -3.74 -29.57
CA PRO A 75 -16.33 -4.06 -29.52
C PRO A 75 -16.80 -4.23 -28.08
N PHE A 76 -18.08 -4.00 -27.83
CA PHE A 76 -18.72 -4.21 -26.52
C PHE A 76 -19.03 -5.69 -26.29
N GLN A 77 -17.99 -6.51 -26.25
CA GLN A 77 -18.05 -7.96 -26.17
C GLN A 77 -17.03 -8.49 -25.17
N LEU A 78 -17.48 -9.41 -24.31
CA LEU A 78 -16.66 -10.24 -23.45
C LEU A 78 -16.40 -11.58 -24.14
N PHE A 79 -15.13 -11.94 -24.29
CA PHE A 79 -14.69 -13.22 -24.81
C PHE A 79 -14.26 -14.09 -23.64
N ARG A 80 -14.85 -15.28 -23.55
CA ARG A 80 -14.56 -16.30 -22.54
C ARG A 80 -14.10 -17.58 -23.22
N VAL A 81 -12.93 -18.07 -22.83
CA VAL A 81 -12.35 -19.33 -23.32
C VAL A 81 -12.16 -20.28 -22.16
N ILE A 82 -12.86 -21.41 -22.19
CA ILE A 82 -12.81 -22.43 -21.15
C ILE A 82 -11.99 -23.60 -21.68
N THR A 83 -10.90 -23.94 -20.99
CA THR A 83 -9.95 -24.96 -21.41
C THR A 83 -9.73 -25.97 -20.30
N ARG A 84 -9.76 -27.26 -20.67
CA ARG A 84 -9.34 -28.33 -19.79
C ARG A 84 -7.83 -28.28 -19.60
N ILE A 85 -7.38 -28.28 -18.34
CA ILE A 85 -5.96 -28.36 -17.99
C ILE A 85 -5.61 -29.78 -17.54
N ARG A 86 -6.46 -30.42 -16.75
CA ARG A 86 -6.22 -31.76 -16.19
C ARG A 86 -7.53 -32.47 -15.86
N GLY A 87 -7.51 -33.81 -15.93
CA GLY A 87 -8.65 -34.66 -15.57
C GLY A 87 -9.76 -34.60 -16.60
N ASP A 88 -10.99 -34.84 -16.15
CA ASP A 88 -12.21 -34.83 -16.97
C ASP A 88 -13.24 -33.88 -16.33
N PRO A 89 -13.00 -32.55 -16.40
CA PRO A 89 -13.81 -31.57 -15.70
C PRO A 89 -15.21 -31.47 -16.30
N MET A 90 -16.21 -31.80 -15.48
CA MET A 90 -17.62 -31.53 -15.74
C MET A 90 -17.98 -30.12 -15.28
N ILE A 91 -18.45 -29.29 -16.21
CA ILE A 91 -18.83 -27.90 -15.91
C ILE A 91 -20.30 -27.63 -16.23
N THR A 92 -20.88 -26.66 -15.53
CA THR A 92 -22.12 -25.98 -15.91
C THR A 92 -21.80 -24.53 -16.24
N VAL A 93 -22.28 -24.04 -17.37
CA VAL A 93 -22.20 -22.61 -17.71
C VAL A 93 -23.57 -22.00 -17.48
N ARG A 94 -23.67 -21.02 -16.60
CA ARG A 94 -24.92 -20.33 -16.28
C ARG A 94 -24.84 -18.87 -16.68
N VAL A 95 -25.86 -18.38 -17.37
CA VAL A 95 -25.91 -17.00 -17.88
C VAL A 95 -27.31 -16.46 -17.66
N ARG A 96 -27.44 -15.58 -16.67
CA ARG A 96 -28.71 -14.96 -16.28
C ARG A 96 -28.56 -13.45 -16.29
N PRO A 97 -28.50 -12.81 -17.47
CA PRO A 97 -28.43 -11.36 -17.56
C PRO A 97 -29.75 -10.75 -17.10
N THR A 98 -29.67 -9.56 -16.53
CA THR A 98 -30.84 -8.81 -16.10
C THR A 98 -30.85 -7.45 -16.75
N PHE A 99 -32.03 -6.81 -16.79
CA PHE A 99 -32.24 -5.53 -17.45
C PHE A 99 -32.93 -4.54 -16.52
N ASN A 100 -32.67 -3.26 -16.78
CA ASN A 100 -33.15 -2.13 -16.02
C ASN A 100 -32.88 -2.31 -14.52
N TYR A 101 -31.63 -2.57 -14.17
CA TYR A 101 -31.16 -2.74 -12.79
C TYR A 101 -31.89 -3.86 -12.06
N ASN A 102 -31.97 -5.04 -12.69
CA ASN A 102 -32.64 -6.23 -12.15
C ASN A 102 -34.17 -6.10 -11.99
N SER A 103 -34.81 -5.08 -12.59
CA SER A 103 -36.26 -4.96 -12.55
C SER A 103 -36.98 -5.92 -13.52
N THR A 104 -36.27 -6.48 -14.50
CA THR A 104 -36.82 -7.47 -15.43
C THR A 104 -35.74 -8.38 -16.00
N ASP A 105 -36.09 -9.66 -16.21
CA ASP A 105 -35.22 -10.65 -16.87
C ASP A 105 -35.29 -10.57 -18.40
N GLY A 106 -36.20 -9.73 -18.94
CA GLY A 106 -36.50 -9.70 -20.37
C GLY A 106 -37.08 -11.03 -20.87
N TYR A 107 -36.74 -11.41 -22.10
CA TYR A 107 -37.06 -12.74 -22.63
C TYR A 107 -35.92 -13.27 -23.48
N GLN A 108 -35.90 -14.59 -23.70
CA GLN A 108 -34.84 -15.26 -24.45
C GLN A 108 -35.34 -15.78 -25.78
N THR A 109 -34.51 -15.65 -26.81
CA THR A 109 -34.65 -16.39 -28.07
C THR A 109 -33.36 -17.15 -28.35
N ARG A 110 -33.41 -18.18 -29.19
CA ARG A 110 -32.23 -18.98 -29.52
C ARG A 110 -32.12 -19.23 -31.02
N GLY A 111 -30.90 -19.24 -31.51
CA GLY A 111 -30.54 -19.86 -32.77
C GLY A 111 -29.76 -21.16 -32.54
N SER A 112 -29.17 -21.69 -33.61
CA SER A 112 -28.40 -22.94 -33.54
C SER A 112 -27.14 -22.84 -32.68
N HIS A 113 -26.51 -21.67 -32.62
CA HIS A 113 -25.21 -21.44 -31.97
C HIS A 113 -25.21 -20.21 -31.05
N HIS A 114 -26.39 -19.65 -30.76
CA HIS A 114 -26.47 -18.45 -29.93
C HIS A 114 -27.78 -18.36 -29.15
N ILE A 115 -27.74 -17.63 -28.04
CA ILE A 115 -28.88 -17.16 -27.27
C ILE A 115 -28.93 -15.64 -27.41
N ARG A 116 -30.12 -15.08 -27.62
CA ARG A 116 -30.37 -13.63 -27.52
C ARG A 116 -31.19 -13.40 -26.25
N PHE A 117 -30.71 -12.48 -25.43
CA PHE A 117 -31.39 -11.98 -24.25
C PHE A 117 -31.96 -10.61 -24.62
N CYS A 118 -33.27 -10.55 -24.79
CA CYS A 118 -34.00 -9.39 -25.27
C CYS A 118 -34.55 -8.62 -24.06
N GLY A 119 -33.91 -7.51 -23.73
CA GLY A 119 -34.41 -6.54 -22.76
C GLY A 119 -35.36 -5.52 -23.39
N PRO A 120 -35.87 -4.56 -22.60
CA PRO A 120 -36.79 -3.53 -23.08
C PRO A 120 -36.17 -2.58 -24.12
N THR A 121 -34.90 -2.22 -23.94
CA THR A 121 -34.18 -1.25 -24.79
C THR A 121 -33.11 -1.92 -25.65
N ASP A 122 -32.49 -2.98 -25.14
CA ASP A 122 -31.29 -3.57 -25.71
C ASP A 122 -31.40 -5.08 -25.84
N THR A 123 -30.73 -5.64 -26.85
CA THR A 123 -30.60 -7.09 -27.03
C THR A 123 -29.14 -7.49 -26.93
N TRP A 124 -28.88 -8.47 -26.08
CA TRP A 124 -27.55 -9.05 -25.87
C TRP A 124 -27.50 -10.45 -26.45
N ARG A 125 -26.35 -10.84 -26.98
CA ARG A 125 -26.13 -12.14 -27.60
C ARG A 125 -25.01 -12.87 -26.90
N MET A 126 -25.27 -14.14 -26.58
CA MET A 126 -24.25 -15.12 -26.28
C MET A 126 -24.09 -16.06 -27.47
N THR A 127 -22.90 -16.12 -28.06
CA THR A 127 -22.55 -17.09 -29.12
C THR A 127 -21.56 -18.10 -28.58
N SER A 128 -21.76 -19.39 -28.86
CA SER A 128 -20.93 -20.46 -28.33
C SER A 128 -20.72 -21.60 -29.32
N ASN A 129 -19.58 -22.29 -29.23
CA ASN A 129 -19.35 -23.57 -29.93
C ASN A 129 -19.84 -24.79 -29.12
N ALA A 130 -20.22 -24.61 -27.85
CA ALA A 130 -20.86 -25.63 -27.05
C ALA A 130 -22.38 -25.67 -27.28
N SER A 131 -23.02 -26.74 -26.81
CA SER A 131 -24.47 -26.92 -26.96
C SER A 131 -25.24 -25.77 -26.29
N ILE A 132 -26.00 -25.03 -27.09
CA ILE A 132 -26.90 -23.99 -26.58
C ILE A 132 -27.96 -24.58 -25.67
N ARG A 133 -28.36 -25.84 -25.91
CA ARG A 133 -29.36 -26.51 -25.08
C ARG A 133 -28.84 -26.76 -23.66
N THR A 134 -27.59 -27.20 -23.50
CA THR A 134 -27.01 -27.44 -22.16
C THR A 134 -26.83 -26.15 -21.38
N MET A 135 -26.56 -25.02 -22.07
CA MET A 135 -26.48 -23.71 -21.44
C MET A 135 -27.84 -23.17 -20.99
N ILE A 136 -28.89 -23.33 -21.81
CA ILE A 136 -30.26 -22.92 -21.44
C ILE A 136 -30.80 -23.76 -20.28
N GLU A 137 -30.56 -25.08 -20.30
CA GLU A 137 -31.03 -26.00 -19.26
C GLU A 137 -30.07 -26.10 -18.07
N GLU A 138 -28.96 -25.36 -18.08
CA GLU A 138 -27.91 -25.39 -17.06
C GLU A 138 -27.42 -26.83 -16.72
N VAL A 139 -27.37 -27.70 -17.74
CA VAL A 139 -27.00 -29.11 -17.58
C VAL A 139 -25.47 -29.25 -17.59
N PRO A 140 -24.87 -29.97 -16.61
CA PRO A 140 -23.43 -30.23 -16.60
C PRO A 140 -22.96 -31.02 -17.83
N PHE A 141 -21.82 -30.64 -18.40
CA PHE A 141 -21.21 -31.35 -19.51
C PHE A 141 -19.68 -31.39 -19.40
N LEU A 142 -19.07 -32.37 -20.07
CA LEU A 142 -17.63 -32.61 -20.04
C LEU A 142 -16.88 -31.66 -20.98
N VAL A 143 -15.84 -30.99 -20.50
CA VAL A 143 -14.98 -30.14 -21.35
C VAL A 143 -13.91 -31.00 -22.03
N HIS A 144 -14.21 -31.50 -23.23
CA HIS A 144 -13.22 -32.22 -24.05
C HIS A 144 -12.32 -31.26 -24.83
N ASP A 145 -12.94 -30.43 -25.67
CA ASP A 145 -12.29 -29.37 -26.45
C ASP A 145 -12.51 -28.00 -25.80
N PRO A 146 -11.70 -26.98 -26.15
CA PRO A 146 -11.94 -25.62 -25.68
C PRO A 146 -13.34 -25.11 -26.03
N VAL A 147 -14.04 -24.59 -25.01
CA VAL A 147 -15.33 -23.92 -25.18
C VAL A 147 -15.10 -22.43 -25.32
N TYR A 148 -15.57 -21.87 -26.42
CA TYR A 148 -15.50 -20.45 -26.74
C TYR A 148 -16.88 -19.84 -26.57
N ILE A 149 -16.98 -18.78 -25.79
CA ILE A 149 -18.22 -18.04 -25.56
C ILE A 149 -17.93 -16.56 -25.79
N VAL A 150 -18.77 -15.92 -26.58
CA VAL A 150 -18.75 -14.46 -26.74
C VAL A 150 -20.08 -13.89 -26.29
N PHE A 151 -20.04 -12.99 -25.32
CA PHE A 151 -21.22 -12.30 -24.78
C PHE A 151 -21.10 -10.80 -25.08
N GLY A 152 -22.08 -10.20 -25.75
CA GLY A 152 -22.02 -8.78 -26.08
C GLY A 152 -23.22 -8.28 -26.86
N GLN A 153 -23.05 -7.17 -27.56
CA GLN A 153 -24.06 -6.67 -28.51
C GLN A 153 -24.45 -7.74 -29.52
N ASP A 154 -25.71 -7.68 -30.00
CA ASP A 154 -26.29 -8.66 -30.92
C ASP A 154 -25.73 -8.59 -32.34
N GLU A 155 -24.46 -8.92 -32.47
CA GLU A 155 -23.71 -9.03 -33.71
C GLU A 155 -23.50 -10.50 -34.07
N SER A 156 -23.35 -10.79 -35.35
CA SER A 156 -23.03 -12.13 -35.85
C SER A 156 -21.59 -12.19 -36.34
N PHE A 157 -20.98 -13.38 -36.28
CA PHE A 157 -19.61 -13.59 -36.77
C PHE A 157 -19.65 -14.17 -38.18
N ALA A 158 -18.87 -13.57 -39.09
CA ALA A 158 -18.72 -14.07 -40.45
C ALA A 158 -17.80 -15.31 -40.52
N ASN A 159 -16.84 -15.41 -39.60
CA ASN A 159 -15.87 -16.50 -39.51
C ASN A 159 -16.21 -17.47 -38.37
N SER A 160 -15.51 -18.61 -38.32
CA SER A 160 -15.67 -19.56 -37.22
C SER A 160 -15.33 -18.90 -35.87
N LEU A 161 -16.15 -19.17 -34.85
CA LEU A 161 -15.99 -18.60 -33.51
C LEU A 161 -14.59 -18.89 -32.94
N THR A 162 -14.09 -20.12 -33.13
CA THR A 162 -12.75 -20.52 -32.69
C THR A 162 -11.65 -19.67 -33.32
N GLN A 163 -11.73 -19.38 -34.62
CA GLN A 163 -10.73 -18.54 -35.30
C GLN A 163 -10.78 -17.10 -34.77
N VAL A 164 -11.99 -16.53 -34.66
CA VAL A 164 -12.17 -15.15 -34.16
C VAL A 164 -11.64 -15.02 -32.73
N CYS A 165 -11.99 -15.94 -31.83
CA CYS A 165 -11.53 -15.88 -30.44
C CYS A 165 -10.01 -15.97 -30.34
N LYS A 166 -9.36 -16.90 -31.06
CA LYS A 166 -7.90 -17.02 -31.07
C LYS A 166 -7.22 -15.76 -31.63
N GLU A 167 -7.69 -15.28 -32.77
CA GLU A 167 -7.14 -14.08 -33.42
C GLU A 167 -7.28 -12.84 -32.52
N PHE A 168 -8.44 -12.65 -31.90
CA PHE A 168 -8.70 -11.49 -31.05
C PHE A 168 -7.95 -11.59 -29.72
N GLU A 169 -7.79 -12.80 -29.16
CA GLU A 169 -6.95 -13.03 -27.99
C GLU A 169 -5.50 -12.63 -28.30
N ASP A 170 -4.92 -13.15 -29.38
CA ASP A 170 -3.53 -12.88 -29.78
C ASP A 170 -3.29 -11.39 -30.03
N LYS A 171 -4.20 -10.73 -30.74
CA LYS A 171 -4.11 -9.29 -31.00
C LYS A 171 -4.25 -8.45 -29.74
N THR A 172 -5.14 -8.84 -28.82
CA THR A 172 -5.34 -8.14 -27.53
C THR A 172 -4.14 -8.32 -26.61
N LEU A 173 -3.59 -9.53 -26.54
CA LEU A 173 -2.34 -9.84 -25.83
C LEU A 173 -1.19 -8.97 -26.36
N LYS A 174 -1.03 -8.91 -27.69
CA LYS A 174 0.01 -8.11 -28.34
C LYS A 174 -0.18 -6.62 -28.07
N TYR A 175 -1.41 -6.12 -28.16
CA TYR A 175 -1.73 -4.72 -27.86
C TYR A 175 -1.29 -4.34 -26.45
N TRP A 176 -1.70 -5.09 -25.43
CA TRP A 176 -1.38 -4.75 -24.05
C TRP A 176 0.11 -4.86 -23.75
N LYS A 177 0.79 -5.89 -24.25
CA LYS A 177 2.25 -6.02 -24.09
C LYS A 177 2.98 -4.84 -24.71
N GLN A 178 2.61 -4.45 -25.93
CA GLN A 178 3.21 -3.29 -26.60
C GLN A 178 2.87 -1.98 -25.88
N TRP A 179 1.66 -1.85 -25.34
CA TRP A 179 1.24 -0.68 -24.57
C TRP A 179 2.07 -0.53 -23.29
N CYS A 180 2.27 -1.62 -22.54
CA CYS A 180 3.12 -1.64 -21.35
C CYS A 180 4.59 -1.34 -21.64
N MET A 181 5.12 -1.74 -22.79
CA MET A 181 6.51 -1.41 -23.19
C MET A 181 6.75 0.09 -23.34
N ASN A 182 5.69 0.89 -23.50
CA ASN A 182 5.79 2.35 -23.60
C ASN A 182 5.73 3.05 -22.23
N LEU A 183 5.52 2.29 -21.14
CA LEU A 183 5.54 2.84 -19.78
C LEU A 183 6.97 3.15 -19.34
N VAL A 184 7.12 4.25 -18.61
CA VAL A 184 8.35 4.56 -17.89
C VAL A 184 8.15 4.12 -16.44
N LEU A 185 8.78 3.00 -16.07
CA LEU A 185 8.65 2.42 -14.73
C LEU A 185 9.98 2.50 -13.96
N PRO A 186 9.95 2.77 -12.64
CA PRO A 186 11.12 2.62 -11.78
C PRO A 186 11.52 1.14 -11.65
N VAL A 187 12.68 0.86 -11.02
CA VAL A 187 13.15 -0.53 -10.80
C VAL A 187 12.30 -1.26 -9.76
N ASP A 188 11.85 -0.55 -8.73
CA ASP A 188 11.04 -1.11 -7.66
C ASP A 188 9.54 -1.13 -8.02
N TYR A 189 8.81 -2.15 -7.55
CA TYR A 189 7.33 -2.28 -7.64
C TYR A 189 6.75 -2.25 -9.07
N GLN A 190 7.50 -2.71 -10.07
CA GLN A 190 7.07 -2.65 -11.47
C GLN A 190 5.74 -3.36 -11.73
N ASP A 191 5.49 -4.47 -11.05
CA ASP A 191 4.29 -5.27 -11.14
C ASP A 191 3.03 -4.50 -10.71
N ILE A 192 3.06 -3.89 -9.52
CA ILE A 192 1.98 -3.06 -8.99
C ILE A 192 1.78 -1.84 -9.89
N LEU A 193 2.86 -1.16 -10.25
CA LEU A 193 2.82 0.06 -11.06
C LEU A 193 2.28 -0.20 -12.48
N ALA A 194 2.73 -1.28 -13.14
CA ALA A 194 2.20 -1.69 -14.44
C ALA A 194 0.72 -2.09 -14.33
N ARG A 195 0.33 -2.75 -13.21
CA ARG A 195 -1.07 -3.10 -12.99
C ARG A 195 -1.93 -1.85 -12.84
N SER A 196 -1.53 -0.90 -11.99
CA SER A 196 -2.23 0.38 -11.77
C SER A 196 -2.34 1.20 -13.06
N ALA A 197 -1.28 1.23 -13.88
CA ALA A 197 -1.31 1.93 -15.16
C ALA A 197 -2.33 1.32 -16.13
N ILE A 198 -2.42 -0.01 -16.22
CA ILE A 198 -3.45 -0.68 -17.03
C ILE A 198 -4.85 -0.36 -16.49
N THR A 199 -5.05 -0.41 -15.17
CA THR A 199 -6.34 -0.06 -14.54
C THR A 199 -6.75 1.37 -14.91
N LEU A 200 -5.85 2.35 -14.80
CA LEU A 200 -6.10 3.72 -15.25
C LEU A 200 -6.45 3.80 -16.75
N SER A 201 -5.81 2.96 -17.59
CA SER A 201 -6.18 2.88 -19.01
C SER A 201 -7.55 2.28 -19.26
N LEU A 202 -8.07 1.45 -18.36
CA LEU A 202 -9.42 0.89 -18.45
C LEU A 202 -10.49 1.87 -17.97
N LEU A 203 -10.13 2.80 -17.07
CA LEU A 203 -11.00 3.88 -16.59
C LEU A 203 -11.17 5.03 -17.59
N GLN A 204 -10.27 5.15 -18.58
CA GLN A 204 -10.36 6.19 -19.60
C GLN A 204 -11.28 5.76 -20.76
N SER A 205 -12.29 6.57 -21.06
CA SER A 205 -13.04 6.43 -22.30
C SER A 205 -12.16 6.79 -23.50
N HIS A 206 -12.08 5.88 -24.46
CA HIS A 206 -11.34 6.12 -25.69
C HIS A 206 -12.03 7.15 -26.60
N GLU A 207 -13.34 7.38 -26.44
CA GLU A 207 -14.13 8.24 -27.33
C GLU A 207 -14.00 9.71 -26.98
N CYS A 208 -14.21 10.05 -25.71
CA CYS A 208 -14.20 11.44 -25.25
C CYS A 208 -12.91 11.83 -24.54
N GLY A 209 -12.14 10.87 -24.03
CA GLY A 209 -10.92 11.13 -23.25
C GLY A 209 -11.13 11.36 -21.75
N GLY A 210 -12.38 11.44 -21.29
CA GLY A 210 -12.73 11.49 -19.87
C GLY A 210 -12.32 10.20 -19.14
N LEU A 211 -11.89 10.34 -17.88
CA LEU A 211 -11.63 9.20 -16.99
C LEU A 211 -12.70 9.16 -15.92
N VAL A 212 -13.31 7.99 -15.72
CA VAL A 212 -14.21 7.79 -14.58
C VAL A 212 -13.41 7.55 -13.31
N SER A 213 -14.02 7.85 -12.17
CA SER A 213 -13.37 7.72 -10.86
C SER A 213 -13.16 6.25 -10.49
N SER A 214 -14.17 5.41 -10.75
CA SER A 214 -14.12 3.95 -10.61
C SER A 214 -15.13 3.27 -11.56
N LEU A 215 -15.06 1.94 -11.68
CA LEU A 215 -16.06 1.10 -12.38
C LEU A 215 -17.11 0.51 -11.42
N THR A 216 -17.26 1.11 -10.24
CA THR A 216 -18.06 0.57 -9.14
C THR A 216 -19.18 1.52 -8.76
N THR A 217 -20.28 0.95 -8.28
CA THR A 217 -21.46 1.67 -7.77
C THR A 217 -22.04 0.85 -6.63
N GLY A 218 -22.47 1.45 -5.54
CA GLY A 218 -23.13 0.74 -4.43
C GLY A 218 -22.23 -0.24 -3.65
N ILE A 219 -20.90 -0.22 -3.85
CA ILE A 219 -19.99 -1.10 -3.12
C ILE A 219 -19.45 -0.33 -1.91
N PRO A 220 -19.74 -0.76 -0.66
CA PRO A 220 -19.20 -0.13 0.53
C PRO A 220 -17.68 -0.04 0.52
N LEU A 221 -17.16 1.08 1.00
CA LEU A 221 -15.73 1.27 1.16
C LEU A 221 -15.17 0.41 2.32
N GLY A 222 -15.98 -0.07 3.26
CA GLY A 222 -15.53 -0.99 4.27
C GLY A 222 -16.70 -1.74 4.89
N PRO A 223 -16.45 -2.79 5.69
CA PRO A 223 -17.51 -3.63 6.27
C PRO A 223 -18.55 -2.86 7.08
N SER A 224 -18.19 -1.68 7.60
CA SER A 224 -19.07 -0.81 8.39
C SER A 224 -19.31 0.56 7.76
N SER A 225 -18.95 0.73 6.48
CA SER A 225 -19.18 1.98 5.74
C SER A 225 -20.51 1.93 4.99
N PRO A 226 -21.19 3.07 4.78
CA PRO A 226 -22.32 3.13 3.86
C PRO A 226 -21.90 2.75 2.43
N PRO A 227 -22.84 2.31 1.57
CA PRO A 227 -22.55 2.02 0.17
C PRO A 227 -22.05 3.28 -0.55
N THR A 228 -21.13 3.11 -1.51
CA THR A 228 -20.71 4.22 -2.36
C THR A 228 -21.82 4.60 -3.32
N ARG A 229 -21.85 5.88 -3.72
CA ARG A 229 -22.61 6.30 -4.90
C ARG A 229 -22.02 5.76 -6.19
N ASP A 230 -22.59 6.20 -7.30
CA ASP A 230 -22.10 5.89 -8.63
C ASP A 230 -20.79 6.60 -8.94
N GLU A 231 -19.68 5.85 -8.92
CA GLU A 231 -18.34 6.41 -9.21
C GLU A 231 -17.98 6.36 -10.70
N ARG A 232 -18.91 5.92 -11.55
CA ARG A 232 -18.74 5.75 -13.00
C ARG A 232 -18.88 7.07 -13.78
N ALA A 233 -18.54 8.20 -13.14
CA ALA A 233 -18.56 9.55 -13.69
C ALA A 233 -17.17 10.22 -13.59
N CYS A 234 -16.97 11.29 -14.36
CA CYS A 234 -15.71 12.04 -14.40
C CYS A 234 -15.65 13.10 -13.30
N ARG A 235 -14.82 12.89 -12.27
CA ARG A 235 -14.46 13.89 -11.26
C ARG A 235 -13.19 14.63 -11.68
N ILE A 236 -13.29 15.92 -11.97
CA ILE A 236 -12.16 16.69 -12.54
C ILE A 236 -10.98 16.77 -11.55
N LEU A 237 -11.25 16.91 -10.25
CA LEU A 237 -10.22 17.03 -9.21
C LEU A 237 -9.24 15.83 -9.20
N ASP A 238 -9.76 14.61 -9.31
CA ASP A 238 -8.97 13.38 -9.17
C ASP A 238 -7.91 13.25 -10.26
N ILE A 239 -8.27 13.65 -11.47
CA ILE A 239 -7.41 13.48 -12.64
C ILE A 239 -6.46 14.67 -12.78
N CYS A 240 -6.93 15.90 -12.55
CA CYS A 240 -6.12 17.11 -12.69
C CYS A 240 -4.84 17.05 -11.86
N MET A 241 -4.93 16.48 -10.67
CA MET A 241 -3.79 16.37 -9.78
C MET A 241 -2.86 15.22 -10.15
N SER A 242 -3.38 14.19 -10.82
CA SER A 242 -2.60 13.04 -11.29
C SER A 242 -1.81 13.35 -12.57
N LEU A 243 -2.05 14.49 -13.24
CA LEU A 243 -1.41 14.85 -14.52
C LEU A 243 0.14 14.81 -14.49
N PRO A 244 0.84 15.33 -13.47
CA PRO A 244 2.29 15.24 -13.40
C PRO A 244 2.80 13.80 -13.36
N VAL A 245 2.14 12.94 -12.56
CA VAL A 245 2.51 11.52 -12.43
C VAL A 245 2.26 10.78 -13.74
N LEU A 246 1.10 10.98 -14.38
CA LEU A 246 0.80 10.37 -15.69
C LEU A 246 1.86 10.69 -16.75
N ARG A 247 2.37 11.93 -16.76
CA ARG A 247 3.48 12.31 -17.65
C ARG A 247 4.79 11.59 -17.31
N GLN A 248 5.12 11.45 -16.03
CA GLN A 248 6.32 10.73 -15.60
C GLN A 248 6.27 9.26 -15.99
N PHE A 249 5.09 8.64 -16.00
CA PHE A 249 4.86 7.26 -16.44
C PHE A 249 4.88 7.07 -17.97
N GLY A 250 5.05 8.14 -18.76
CA GLY A 250 5.02 8.07 -20.22
C GLY A 250 3.60 8.00 -20.82
N LEU A 251 2.54 8.21 -20.02
CA LEU A 251 1.14 8.13 -20.44
C LEU A 251 0.65 9.40 -21.18
N PHE A 252 1.45 9.87 -22.14
CA PHE A 252 1.18 11.12 -22.85
C PHE A 252 -0.15 11.12 -23.61
N THR A 253 -0.48 10.05 -24.32
CA THR A 253 -1.74 9.95 -25.07
C THR A 253 -2.97 10.06 -24.16
N MET A 254 -2.89 9.49 -22.96
CA MET A 254 -3.95 9.57 -21.96
C MET A 254 -4.13 11.02 -21.45
N VAL A 255 -3.02 11.67 -21.10
CA VAL A 255 -3.01 13.09 -20.68
C VAL A 255 -3.60 13.98 -21.77
N ARG A 256 -3.15 13.81 -23.02
CA ARG A 256 -3.61 14.57 -24.16
C ARG A 256 -5.14 14.50 -24.32
N ARG A 257 -5.69 13.28 -24.30
CA ARG A 257 -7.14 13.05 -24.43
C ARG A 257 -7.94 13.65 -23.27
N PHE A 258 -7.42 13.55 -22.05
CA PHE A 258 -8.07 14.18 -20.91
C PHE A 258 -8.07 15.71 -21.02
N LEU A 259 -6.99 16.33 -21.51
CA LEU A 259 -6.96 17.77 -21.74
C LEU A 259 -7.90 18.20 -22.88
N GLU A 260 -8.04 17.39 -23.93
CA GLU A 260 -9.06 17.59 -24.98
C GLU A 260 -10.48 17.54 -24.40
N TYR A 261 -10.75 16.59 -23.49
CA TYR A 261 -12.01 16.50 -22.75
C TYR A 261 -12.28 17.75 -21.90
N VAL A 262 -11.33 18.16 -21.05
CA VAL A 262 -11.47 19.38 -20.20
C VAL A 262 -11.62 20.64 -21.05
N LYS A 263 -10.92 20.73 -22.19
CA LYS A 263 -11.09 21.81 -23.15
C LYS A 263 -12.52 21.84 -23.68
N ASN A 264 -13.08 20.70 -24.08
CA ASN A 264 -14.47 20.64 -24.54
C ASN A 264 -15.44 21.14 -23.46
N LEU A 265 -15.28 20.69 -22.22
CA LEU A 265 -16.08 21.16 -21.08
C LEU A 265 -15.99 22.68 -20.89
N CYS A 266 -14.78 23.24 -21.00
CA CYS A 266 -14.54 24.68 -20.90
C CYS A 266 -15.33 25.49 -21.95
N PHE A 267 -15.58 24.91 -23.13
CA PHE A 267 -16.38 25.56 -24.18
C PHE A 267 -17.87 25.24 -24.10
N SER A 268 -18.26 24.02 -23.68
CA SER A 268 -19.67 23.58 -23.64
C SER A 268 -20.42 24.11 -22.42
N SER A 269 -19.83 24.06 -21.23
CA SER A 269 -20.48 24.46 -19.97
C SER A 269 -20.47 25.96 -19.72
N GLY A 270 -19.76 26.73 -20.55
CA GLY A 270 -19.61 28.18 -20.36
C GLY A 270 -18.92 28.51 -19.04
N MET A 271 -19.62 29.21 -18.14
CA MET A 271 -19.15 29.50 -16.78
C MET A 271 -19.81 28.64 -15.71
N ASN A 272 -20.78 27.79 -16.10
CA ASN A 272 -21.50 26.92 -15.18
C ASN A 272 -20.71 25.61 -15.00
N VAL A 273 -19.60 25.71 -14.27
CA VAL A 273 -18.72 24.56 -13.99
C VAL A 273 -19.30 23.70 -12.87
N ARG A 274 -19.03 22.39 -12.92
CA ARG A 274 -19.51 21.39 -11.95
C ARG A 274 -18.35 20.49 -11.52
N PRO A 275 -18.36 19.93 -10.30
CA PRO A 275 -17.32 18.99 -9.88
C PRO A 275 -17.32 17.66 -10.64
N VAL A 276 -18.50 17.21 -11.05
CA VAL A 276 -18.74 15.91 -11.70
C VAL A 276 -19.36 16.12 -13.07
N TYR A 277 -18.89 15.35 -14.04
CA TYR A 277 -19.38 15.36 -15.42
C TYR A 277 -19.61 13.94 -15.94
N SER A 278 -20.54 13.81 -16.89
CA SER A 278 -20.66 12.59 -17.70
C SER A 278 -19.51 12.48 -18.70
N LEU A 279 -19.32 11.31 -19.30
CA LEU A 279 -18.33 11.12 -20.36
C LEU A 279 -18.60 11.98 -21.60
N ILE A 280 -19.84 12.35 -21.87
CA ILE A 280 -20.22 13.18 -23.04
C ILE A 280 -20.21 14.68 -22.68
N GLY A 281 -20.13 15.00 -21.39
CA GLY A 281 -20.03 16.35 -20.86
C GLY A 281 -21.22 16.73 -19.97
N ASP A 282 -21.75 17.94 -20.18
CA ASP A 282 -22.66 18.61 -19.23
C ASP A 282 -24.15 18.27 -19.42
N SER A 283 -24.53 17.82 -20.63
CA SER A 283 -25.93 17.64 -21.04
C SER A 283 -26.57 16.33 -20.59
N ASP A 284 -25.81 15.43 -19.97
CA ASP A 284 -26.18 14.02 -19.80
C ASP A 284 -25.68 13.43 -18.47
N VAL A 285 -25.56 14.28 -17.43
CA VAL A 285 -25.36 13.77 -16.07
C VAL A 285 -26.70 13.19 -15.61
N PRO A 286 -26.83 11.87 -15.41
CA PRO A 286 -28.09 11.29 -14.96
C PRO A 286 -28.42 11.83 -13.57
N GLY A 287 -29.67 12.24 -13.36
CA GLY A 287 -30.16 12.54 -12.01
C GLY A 287 -29.96 11.34 -11.10
N GLU A 288 -29.70 11.59 -9.83
CA GLU A 288 -29.60 10.50 -8.85
C GLU A 288 -30.93 9.78 -8.75
N ARG A 289 -30.85 8.46 -8.66
CA ARG A 289 -32.00 7.62 -8.40
C ARG A 289 -31.58 6.39 -7.61
N VAL A 290 -32.38 6.07 -6.59
CA VAL A 290 -32.33 4.77 -5.93
C VAL A 290 -32.87 3.73 -6.89
N ILE A 291 -32.18 2.59 -6.98
CA ILE A 291 -32.58 1.47 -7.84
C ILE A 291 -32.87 0.23 -7.02
N TYR A 292 -33.65 -0.68 -7.62
CA TYR A 292 -34.12 -1.90 -6.99
C TYR A 292 -33.03 -2.98 -6.94
N LEU A 293 -32.02 -2.76 -6.10
CA LEU A 293 -30.95 -3.70 -5.81
C LEU A 293 -30.73 -3.76 -4.30
N ALA A 294 -30.48 -4.96 -3.78
CA ALA A 294 -30.33 -5.19 -2.34
C ALA A 294 -29.07 -4.56 -1.72
N GLY A 295 -28.13 -4.09 -2.53
CA GLY A 295 -26.82 -3.64 -2.09
C GLY A 295 -25.82 -4.78 -1.98
N TYR A 296 -24.54 -4.42 -1.94
CA TYR A 296 -23.46 -5.40 -1.72
C TYR A 296 -23.63 -6.06 -0.36
N GLN A 297 -23.81 -7.39 -0.33
CA GLN A 297 -24.09 -8.16 0.89
C GLN A 297 -25.27 -7.62 1.71
N GLY A 298 -26.25 -6.98 1.05
CA GLY A 298 -27.41 -6.38 1.72
C GLY A 298 -27.15 -5.01 2.36
N VAL A 299 -25.99 -4.38 2.10
CA VAL A 299 -25.61 -3.10 2.72
C VAL A 299 -26.13 -1.92 1.92
N GLY A 300 -27.20 -1.31 2.44
CA GLY A 300 -27.76 -0.02 2.02
C GLY A 300 -28.33 0.02 0.61
N GLU A 301 -28.94 1.15 0.26
CA GLU A 301 -29.54 1.35 -1.06
C GLU A 301 -28.48 1.60 -2.14
N VAL A 302 -28.72 1.06 -3.33
CA VAL A 302 -27.87 1.35 -4.48
C VAL A 302 -28.40 2.60 -5.18
N VAL A 303 -27.56 3.62 -5.25
CA VAL A 303 -27.85 4.88 -5.95
C VAL A 303 -27.04 4.95 -7.23
N VAL A 304 -27.72 5.20 -8.35
CA VAL A 304 -27.09 5.40 -9.66
C VAL A 304 -27.30 6.82 -10.17
N GLY A 305 -26.39 7.26 -11.03
CA GLY A 305 -26.33 8.67 -11.44
C GLY A 305 -25.71 9.58 -10.38
N GLY A 306 -25.73 10.90 -10.66
CA GLY A 306 -25.44 11.93 -9.68
C GLY A 306 -24.22 12.82 -9.92
N VAL A 307 -24.51 14.12 -10.01
CA VAL A 307 -24.12 15.09 -8.96
C VAL A 307 -25.38 15.23 -8.10
N GLY A 308 -25.35 14.99 -6.79
CA GLY A 308 -26.59 14.94 -5.99
C GLY A 308 -27.51 16.15 -6.09
N GLU A 309 -28.79 16.00 -5.76
CA GLU A 309 -29.81 17.07 -5.93
C GLU A 309 -29.39 18.43 -5.33
N GLY A 310 -28.55 18.42 -4.28
CA GLY A 310 -27.95 19.62 -3.69
C GLY A 310 -27.03 20.44 -4.60
N TYR A 311 -26.48 19.85 -5.67
CA TYR A 311 -25.63 20.52 -6.66
C TYR A 311 -26.40 21.24 -7.76
N ALA A 312 -27.65 20.83 -8.02
CA ALA A 312 -28.47 21.36 -9.11
C ALA A 312 -29.40 22.51 -8.66
N ARG A 313 -29.72 22.63 -7.37
CA ARG A 313 -30.78 23.55 -6.87
C ARG A 313 -30.33 24.90 -6.34
N GLN A 314 -29.03 25.24 -6.33
CA GLN A 314 -28.63 26.60 -5.96
C GLN A 314 -28.77 27.55 -7.15
N GLY A 315 -30.02 27.90 -7.48
CA GLY A 315 -30.29 29.25 -7.99
C GLY A 315 -29.82 30.28 -6.95
N PRO A 316 -29.58 31.55 -7.34
CA PRO A 316 -29.07 32.56 -6.43
C PRO A 316 -30.04 32.73 -5.27
N SER A 317 -29.74 32.10 -4.13
CA SER A 317 -30.34 32.49 -2.87
C SER A 317 -29.93 33.94 -2.65
N GLY A 318 -30.88 34.82 -2.38
CA GLY A 318 -30.62 36.24 -2.12
C GLY A 318 -29.80 36.49 -0.85
N ASP A 319 -29.23 35.45 -0.22
CA ASP A 319 -28.35 35.53 0.93
C ASP A 319 -26.88 35.36 0.52
N PRO A 320 -26.06 36.42 0.60
CA PRO A 320 -24.61 36.36 0.35
C PRO A 320 -23.86 35.34 1.23
N ARG A 321 -24.46 34.90 2.34
CA ARG A 321 -23.85 33.96 3.32
C ARG A 321 -23.86 32.51 2.86
N ALA A 322 -24.70 32.13 1.89
CA ALA A 322 -24.83 30.76 1.39
C ALA A 322 -23.74 30.36 0.36
N ASN A 323 -22.84 31.27 0.00
CA ASN A 323 -22.06 31.17 -1.25
C ASN A 323 -20.54 31.00 -1.05
N ILE A 324 -20.03 30.94 0.19
CA ILE A 324 -18.57 30.73 0.42
C ILE A 324 -18.12 29.27 0.31
N ASN A 325 -19.07 28.33 0.37
CA ASN A 325 -18.83 26.89 0.26
C ASN A 325 -19.41 26.31 -1.04
N ASP A 326 -19.65 27.15 -2.06
CA ASP A 326 -20.10 26.67 -3.37
C ASP A 326 -19.07 25.68 -3.94
N PRO A 327 -19.45 24.41 -4.18
CA PRO A 327 -18.53 23.37 -4.65
C PRO A 327 -18.05 23.59 -6.09
N ASN A 328 -18.62 24.55 -6.81
CA ASN A 328 -18.17 24.96 -8.14
C ASN A 328 -16.93 25.87 -8.08
N ILE A 329 -16.69 26.56 -6.96
CA ILE A 329 -15.55 27.49 -6.82
C ILE A 329 -14.19 26.82 -7.06
N PRO A 330 -13.87 25.65 -6.47
CA PRO A 330 -12.64 24.89 -6.76
C PRO A 330 -12.39 24.64 -8.25
N MET A 331 -13.46 24.49 -9.03
CA MET A 331 -13.38 24.11 -10.44
C MET A 331 -12.70 25.17 -11.29
N TYR A 332 -12.90 26.45 -10.99
CA TYR A 332 -12.21 27.54 -11.68
C TYR A 332 -10.68 27.38 -11.60
N GLY A 333 -10.17 26.97 -10.44
CA GLY A 333 -8.76 26.64 -10.22
C GLY A 333 -8.33 25.40 -10.99
N LEU A 334 -9.11 24.32 -10.92
CA LEU A 334 -8.78 23.04 -11.55
C LEU A 334 -8.72 23.11 -13.08
N PHE A 335 -9.65 23.83 -13.71
CA PHE A 335 -9.61 24.05 -15.16
C PHE A 335 -8.35 24.82 -15.59
N CYS A 336 -7.97 25.85 -14.83
CA CYS A 336 -6.72 26.59 -15.04
C CYS A 336 -5.48 25.71 -14.84
N ILE A 337 -5.44 24.88 -13.79
CA ILE A 337 -4.35 23.93 -13.54
C ILE A 337 -4.19 22.94 -14.70
N ALA A 338 -5.30 22.31 -15.14
CA ALA A 338 -5.26 21.32 -16.20
C ALA A 338 -4.80 21.91 -17.54
N LEU A 339 -5.48 22.96 -18.02
CA LEU A 339 -5.26 23.49 -19.36
C LEU A 339 -3.98 24.34 -19.47
N ALA A 340 -3.43 24.84 -18.35
CA ALA A 340 -2.12 25.49 -18.35
C ALA A 340 -1.02 24.60 -18.95
N HIS A 341 -1.08 23.28 -18.73
CA HIS A 341 -0.10 22.34 -19.28
C HIS A 341 0.04 22.43 -20.81
N GLY A 342 -1.07 22.65 -21.53
CA GLY A 342 -1.05 22.71 -22.99
C GLY A 342 -0.35 23.95 -23.56
N PHE A 343 -0.09 24.98 -22.74
CA PHE A 343 0.68 26.16 -23.16
C PHE A 343 2.19 25.95 -23.07
N PHE A 344 2.67 25.05 -22.19
CA PHE A 344 4.10 24.83 -21.97
C PHE A 344 4.65 23.60 -22.70
N ASP A 345 3.85 22.53 -22.80
CA ASP A 345 4.30 21.28 -23.44
C ASP A 345 4.24 21.42 -24.97
N VAL A 346 5.41 21.42 -25.61
CA VAL A 346 5.53 21.57 -27.07
C VAL A 346 4.79 20.50 -27.87
N ARG A 347 4.47 19.35 -27.27
CA ARG A 347 3.72 18.24 -27.89
C ARG A 347 2.21 18.45 -27.84
N LEU A 348 1.72 19.42 -27.05
CA LEU A 348 0.31 19.75 -26.83
C LEU A 348 -0.09 21.09 -27.46
N LYS A 349 0.75 21.67 -28.32
CA LYS A 349 0.55 23.01 -28.90
C LYS A 349 -0.78 23.20 -29.62
N ASP A 350 -1.39 22.12 -30.12
CA ASP A 350 -2.67 22.12 -30.81
C ASP A 350 -3.89 22.13 -29.86
N ILE A 351 -3.69 21.78 -28.58
CA ILE A 351 -4.74 21.85 -27.56
C ILE A 351 -5.02 23.30 -27.17
N CYS A 352 -3.99 24.10 -26.93
CA CYS A 352 -4.17 25.44 -26.39
C CYS A 352 -4.08 26.53 -27.47
N SER A 353 -5.01 27.48 -27.41
CA SER A 353 -5.05 28.65 -28.31
C SER A 353 -5.29 29.92 -27.48
N PRO A 354 -5.07 31.12 -28.05
CA PRO A 354 -5.42 32.37 -27.36
C PRO A 354 -6.88 32.39 -26.86
N LYS A 355 -7.82 31.77 -27.58
CA LYS A 355 -9.22 31.64 -27.15
C LYS A 355 -9.39 30.78 -25.89
N VAL A 356 -8.55 29.76 -25.71
CA VAL A 356 -8.53 28.97 -24.46
C VAL A 356 -8.05 29.86 -23.32
N PHE A 357 -7.01 30.66 -23.54
CA PHE A 357 -6.52 31.58 -22.52
C PHE A 357 -7.59 32.60 -22.11
N ASP A 358 -8.30 33.21 -23.07
CA ASP A 358 -9.39 34.15 -22.77
C ASP A 358 -10.51 33.52 -21.94
N ARG A 359 -10.75 32.21 -22.09
CA ARG A 359 -11.69 31.44 -21.25
C ARG A 359 -11.13 31.21 -19.86
N LEU A 360 -9.87 30.81 -19.75
CA LEU A 360 -9.20 30.63 -18.47
C LEU A 360 -9.16 31.94 -17.68
N GLU A 361 -8.98 33.09 -18.33
CA GLU A 361 -9.06 34.40 -17.66
C GLU A 361 -10.41 34.63 -17.00
N LYS A 362 -11.52 34.21 -17.63
CA LYS A 362 -12.86 34.32 -17.01
C LYS A 362 -12.97 33.44 -15.77
N PHE A 363 -12.41 32.22 -15.80
CA PHE A 363 -12.33 31.38 -14.60
C PHE A 363 -11.45 32.01 -13.51
N GLY A 364 -10.31 32.61 -13.89
CA GLY A 364 -9.47 33.38 -12.97
C GLY A 364 -10.22 34.53 -12.32
N THR A 365 -11.01 35.29 -13.08
CA THR A 365 -11.84 36.37 -12.56
C THR A 365 -12.88 35.84 -11.57
N LYS A 366 -13.58 34.74 -11.90
CA LYS A 366 -14.52 34.10 -10.97
C LYS A 366 -13.86 33.60 -9.69
N ALA A 367 -12.66 33.04 -9.78
CA ALA A 367 -11.88 32.63 -8.62
C ALA A 367 -11.52 33.82 -7.72
N VAL A 368 -11.16 34.97 -8.30
CA VAL A 368 -10.89 36.21 -7.55
C VAL A 368 -12.16 36.77 -6.92
N GLU A 369 -13.29 36.79 -7.65
CA GLU A 369 -14.58 37.23 -7.13
C GLU A 369 -15.01 36.38 -5.91
N ALA A 370 -14.95 35.05 -6.04
CA ALA A 370 -15.24 34.13 -4.95
C ALA A 370 -14.30 34.34 -3.76
N PHE A 371 -13.00 34.52 -4.01
CA PHE A 371 -12.04 34.78 -2.95
C PHE A 371 -12.29 36.12 -2.23
N GLN A 372 -12.71 37.16 -2.94
CA GLN A 372 -13.07 38.43 -2.31
C GLN A 372 -14.27 38.27 -1.37
N MET A 373 -15.21 37.38 -1.71
CA MET A 373 -16.31 37.01 -0.81
C MET A 373 -15.78 36.34 0.46
N PHE A 374 -14.80 35.44 0.36
CA PHE A 374 -14.15 34.79 1.51
C PHE A 374 -13.57 35.80 2.50
N VAL A 375 -12.80 36.78 1.98
CA VAL A 375 -12.17 37.84 2.78
C VAL A 375 -13.23 38.73 3.45
N THR A 376 -14.22 39.17 2.67
CA THR A 376 -15.29 40.05 3.16
C THR A 376 -16.10 39.36 4.27
N TYR A 377 -16.43 38.08 4.08
CA TYR A 377 -17.15 37.28 5.05
C TYR A 377 -16.39 37.12 6.36
N THR A 378 -15.09 36.81 6.27
CA THR A 378 -14.22 36.59 7.43
C THR A 378 -14.05 37.85 8.28
N HIS A 379 -14.19 39.03 7.68
CA HIS A 379 -14.08 40.33 8.36
C HIS A 379 -15.43 40.92 8.81
N ALA A 380 -16.57 40.29 8.52
CA ALA A 380 -17.88 40.80 8.90
C ALA A 380 -18.13 40.70 10.42
N PRO A 381 -18.65 41.76 11.07
CA PRO A 381 -18.96 41.74 12.51
C PRO A 381 -19.97 40.63 12.83
N PRO A 382 -19.94 40.06 14.06
CA PRO A 382 -20.94 39.09 14.46
C PRO A 382 -22.34 39.72 14.42
N PRO A 383 -23.38 38.96 14.05
CA PRO A 383 -24.75 39.48 14.13
C PRO A 383 -25.06 39.90 15.57
N PRO A 384 -25.95 40.90 15.78
CA PRO A 384 -26.37 41.27 17.13
C PRO A 384 -26.94 40.04 17.84
N PRO A 385 -26.74 39.92 19.18
CA PRO A 385 -27.35 38.84 19.94
C PRO A 385 -28.85 38.86 19.71
N ALA A 386 -29.46 37.69 19.48
CA ALA A 386 -30.89 37.56 19.27
C ALA A 386 -31.64 38.14 20.49
N GLY A 387 -32.06 39.40 20.39
CA GLY A 387 -33.09 39.96 21.25
C GLY A 387 -34.43 39.38 20.81
N GLU A 388 -35.33 39.22 21.78
CA GLU A 388 -36.72 38.79 21.64
C GLU A 388 -37.51 39.73 20.69
N GLU A 389 -37.27 39.66 19.39
CA GLU A 389 -38.21 40.12 18.38
C GLU A 389 -38.89 38.89 17.78
N GLU A 390 -40.19 38.79 18.01
CA GLU A 390 -41.07 37.80 17.39
C GLU A 390 -40.84 37.79 15.87
N TRP A 391 -40.28 36.70 15.37
CA TRP A 391 -40.21 36.46 13.93
C TRP A 391 -41.64 36.17 13.43
N PRO A 392 -42.11 36.80 12.34
CA PRO A 392 -43.40 36.44 11.76
C PRO A 392 -43.33 34.98 11.33
N SER A 393 -44.34 34.19 11.71
CA SER A 393 -44.46 32.79 11.31
C SER A 393 -44.44 32.68 9.79
N TYR A 394 -43.30 32.24 9.26
CA TYR A 394 -43.17 31.89 7.85
C TYR A 394 -43.90 30.56 7.64
N LYS A 395 -45.06 30.63 6.99
CA LYS A 395 -45.72 29.47 6.39
C LYS A 395 -44.94 29.04 5.15
N ASP A 396 -44.67 27.74 5.07
CA ASP A 396 -44.40 26.94 3.87
C ASP A 396 -43.55 27.61 2.77
N GLY A 397 -42.23 27.36 2.85
CA GLY A 397 -41.28 27.48 1.75
C GLY A 397 -40.02 26.67 2.11
N PRO A 398 -39.39 25.95 1.16
CA PRO A 398 -38.28 25.06 1.48
C PRO A 398 -37.05 25.87 1.91
N SER A 399 -36.54 25.59 3.10
CA SER A 399 -35.28 26.13 3.62
C SER A 399 -34.09 25.45 2.90
N PRO A 400 -33.06 26.20 2.43
CA PRO A 400 -31.94 25.62 1.68
C PRO A 400 -30.89 25.03 2.63
N GLY A 401 -30.74 23.71 2.60
CA GLY A 401 -29.74 22.94 3.35
C GLY A 401 -28.30 23.28 2.96
N LEU A 402 -27.48 23.58 3.96
CA LEU A 402 -26.09 24.01 3.85
C LEU A 402 -25.13 22.82 3.84
N SER A 403 -24.20 22.90 2.88
CA SER A 403 -23.04 22.05 2.61
C SER A 403 -22.22 21.70 3.85
N PHE A 404 -21.74 20.46 3.90
CA PHE A 404 -20.71 20.06 4.83
C PHE A 404 -19.62 19.23 4.19
N ASP A 405 -18.43 19.55 4.66
CA ASP A 405 -17.13 19.15 4.17
C ASP A 405 -16.71 17.79 4.77
N ASP A 406 -16.09 17.00 3.91
CA ASP A 406 -15.02 16.06 4.24
C ASP A 406 -14.09 16.16 2.98
N ASP A 407 -12.97 16.87 3.09
CA ASP A 407 -12.90 18.25 2.55
C ASP A 407 -12.84 18.58 1.01
N LEU A 408 -13.31 17.72 0.09
CA LEU A 408 -13.74 18.00 -1.32
C LEU A 408 -13.88 16.72 -2.16
N ARG A 409 -13.49 15.58 -1.60
CA ARG A 409 -13.75 14.25 -2.15
C ARG A 409 -14.84 13.49 -1.42
N PHE A 410 -15.21 13.92 -0.23
CA PHE A 410 -16.27 13.28 0.55
C PHE A 410 -17.59 14.10 0.48
N LEU A 411 -17.63 15.20 -0.27
CA LEU A 411 -18.84 15.99 -0.60
C LEU A 411 -19.79 15.27 -1.59
N THR A 412 -19.91 13.94 -1.55
CA THR A 412 -20.89 13.18 -2.36
C THR A 412 -21.78 12.25 -1.54
N LEU A 413 -21.95 12.48 -0.24
CA LEU A 413 -22.97 11.79 0.56
C LEU A 413 -23.80 12.84 1.28
N ALA A 414 -24.98 13.12 0.73
CA ALA A 414 -26.07 13.77 1.43
C ALA A 414 -27.27 12.81 1.38
N GLU A 415 -27.67 12.26 2.52
CA GLU A 415 -28.91 11.48 2.66
C GLU A 415 -30.11 12.38 2.39
N ASP A 416 -31.06 11.91 1.57
CA ASP A 416 -32.40 12.51 1.44
C ASP A 416 -33.38 11.78 2.36
N ASP A 417 -34.38 12.56 2.75
CA ASP A 417 -35.51 12.30 3.64
C ASP A 417 -36.33 11.04 3.34
N ASP A 418 -37.01 10.52 4.36
CA ASP A 418 -38.38 10.01 4.19
C ASP A 418 -39.26 10.42 5.39
N ASP A 419 -40.35 11.13 5.05
CA ASP A 419 -41.54 11.38 5.86
C ASP A 419 -42.16 10.06 6.35
N ASP A 420 -42.44 9.91 7.66
CA ASP A 420 -43.82 9.71 8.10
C ASP A 420 -44.03 9.89 9.63
N SER A 421 -44.90 10.84 9.95
CA SER A 421 -45.85 10.93 11.07
C SER A 421 -45.50 10.43 12.51
N GLY A 422 -45.36 11.40 13.41
CA GLY A 422 -46.12 11.41 14.68
C GLY A 422 -45.36 11.61 16.00
N GLY A 423 -45.64 12.72 16.68
CA GLY A 423 -45.66 12.77 18.15
C GLY A 423 -44.53 13.55 18.84
N TYR A 424 -44.83 14.80 19.18
CA TYR A 424 -44.26 15.63 20.27
C TYR A 424 -43.39 14.89 21.32
N ASN A 425 -42.12 15.30 21.48
CA ASN A 425 -41.60 16.00 22.67
C ASN A 425 -40.05 16.10 22.65
N ASP A 426 -39.54 17.26 23.10
CA ASP A 426 -38.13 17.61 23.41
C ASP A 426 -37.11 17.62 22.24
N VAL A 427 -37.22 18.65 21.39
CA VAL A 427 -36.36 18.87 20.22
C VAL A 427 -35.42 20.06 20.46
N ASP A 428 -34.29 19.80 21.13
CA ASP A 428 -33.11 20.68 21.08
C ASP A 428 -31.78 19.89 21.17
N GLY A 429 -31.87 18.57 21.40
CA GLY A 429 -30.73 17.63 21.42
C GLY A 429 -30.53 16.86 20.11
N ALA A 430 -31.61 16.48 19.42
CA ALA A 430 -31.56 15.56 18.28
C ALA A 430 -30.90 16.17 17.03
N ASP A 431 -31.11 17.46 16.73
CA ASP A 431 -30.48 18.13 15.58
C ASP A 431 -28.96 18.29 15.77
N ARG A 432 -28.51 18.49 17.01
CA ARG A 432 -27.07 18.47 17.36
C ARG A 432 -26.49 17.07 17.26
N GLU A 433 -27.26 16.06 17.64
CA GLU A 433 -26.85 14.65 17.61
C GLU A 433 -26.76 14.13 16.17
N TRP A 434 -27.68 14.56 15.29
CA TRP A 434 -27.71 14.29 13.86
C TRP A 434 -26.54 14.96 13.11
N ALA A 435 -26.28 16.26 13.36
CA ALA A 435 -25.09 16.92 12.81
C ALA A 435 -23.78 16.25 13.28
N HIS A 436 -23.72 15.84 14.56
CA HIS A 436 -22.60 15.06 15.07
C HIS A 436 -22.49 13.65 14.48
N GLN A 437 -23.59 13.04 13.99
CA GLN A 437 -23.64 11.72 13.36
C GLN A 437 -23.08 11.73 11.93
N GLN A 438 -23.17 12.87 11.24
CA GLN A 438 -22.76 13.03 9.83
C GLN A 438 -21.35 13.59 9.64
N GLY A 439 -20.50 13.62 10.68
CA GLY A 439 -19.11 14.09 10.56
C GLY A 439 -18.95 15.62 10.52
N LEU A 440 -20.02 16.36 10.77
CA LEU A 440 -20.05 17.81 10.77
C LEU A 440 -19.29 18.38 11.95
N SER A 441 -18.01 18.62 11.70
CA SER A 441 -17.08 18.95 12.75
C SER A 441 -17.27 20.40 13.24
N ASP A 442 -17.21 20.64 14.55
CA ASP A 442 -17.27 21.99 15.18
C ASP A 442 -16.26 23.00 14.57
N ASP A 443 -15.23 22.53 13.85
CA ASP A 443 -14.22 23.39 13.23
C ASP A 443 -14.59 23.94 11.86
N SER A 444 -15.60 23.39 11.17
CA SER A 444 -16.08 23.95 9.89
C SER A 444 -16.94 25.20 10.10
N ARG A 445 -17.35 25.46 11.35
CA ARG A 445 -18.12 26.62 11.77
C ARG A 445 -17.34 27.47 12.76
N ASP A 446 -17.61 28.77 12.77
CA ASP A 446 -17.08 29.66 13.81
C ASP A 446 -17.88 29.56 15.12
N SER A 447 -17.44 30.29 16.14
CA SER A 447 -18.09 30.34 17.45
C SER A 447 -19.55 30.85 17.42
N TYR A 448 -20.02 31.34 16.27
CA TYR A 448 -21.36 31.84 16.02
C TYR A 448 -22.16 30.94 15.07
N GLY A 449 -21.65 29.74 14.75
CA GLY A 449 -22.29 28.77 13.86
C GLY A 449 -22.18 29.11 12.37
N ARG A 450 -21.36 30.09 11.98
CA ARG A 450 -21.16 30.50 10.58
C ARG A 450 -20.17 29.60 9.85
N PRO A 451 -20.39 29.23 8.57
CA PRO A 451 -19.43 28.45 7.81
C PRO A 451 -18.07 29.15 7.70
N ARG A 452 -16.98 28.39 7.74
CA ARG A 452 -15.61 28.88 7.51
C ARG A 452 -15.13 28.55 6.11
N VAL A 453 -14.20 29.37 5.63
CA VAL A 453 -13.56 29.20 4.33
C VAL A 453 -12.59 28.02 4.39
N HIS A 454 -12.76 27.05 3.50
CA HIS A 454 -11.85 25.92 3.37
C HIS A 454 -10.53 26.33 2.70
N THR A 455 -9.41 26.01 3.34
CA THR A 455 -8.07 26.43 2.93
C THR A 455 -7.72 25.90 1.55
N PHE A 456 -8.01 24.63 1.25
CA PHE A 456 -7.69 24.05 -0.06
C PHE A 456 -8.44 24.74 -1.20
N THR A 457 -9.73 25.07 -1.00
CA THR A 457 -10.55 25.82 -1.97
C THR A 457 -9.94 27.20 -2.24
N SER A 458 -9.57 27.92 -1.18
CA SER A 458 -8.92 29.23 -1.31
C SER A 458 -7.57 29.14 -2.06
N VAL A 459 -6.82 28.05 -1.88
CA VAL A 459 -5.57 27.77 -2.62
C VAL A 459 -5.82 27.45 -4.09
N LEU A 460 -6.92 26.77 -4.43
CA LEU A 460 -7.29 26.55 -5.84
C LEU A 460 -7.65 27.86 -6.55
N CYS A 461 -8.28 28.81 -5.86
CA CYS A 461 -8.48 30.17 -6.39
C CYS A 461 -7.15 30.88 -6.65
N TRP A 462 -6.20 30.78 -5.71
CA TRP A 462 -4.84 31.29 -5.90
C TRP A 462 -4.15 30.61 -7.10
N ALA A 463 -4.26 29.30 -7.21
CA ALA A 463 -3.66 28.52 -8.29
C ALA A 463 -4.18 28.96 -9.66
N ALA A 464 -5.46 29.33 -9.79
CA ALA A 464 -5.98 29.92 -11.02
C ALA A 464 -5.14 31.13 -11.47
N CYS A 465 -4.93 32.08 -10.56
CA CYS A 465 -4.16 33.31 -10.83
C CYS A 465 -2.68 33.00 -11.11
N ASP A 466 -2.06 32.11 -10.33
CA ASP A 466 -0.65 31.73 -10.51
C ASP A 466 -0.42 31.03 -11.87
N ARG A 467 -1.34 30.16 -12.30
CA ARG A 467 -1.28 29.52 -13.63
C ARG A 467 -1.47 30.52 -14.76
N LEU A 468 -2.44 31.43 -14.64
CA LEU A 468 -2.67 32.49 -15.64
C LEU A 468 -1.47 33.42 -15.78
N GLN A 469 -0.85 33.83 -14.66
CA GLN A 469 0.37 34.62 -14.67
C GLN A 469 1.48 33.91 -15.45
N ARG A 470 1.79 32.66 -15.11
CA ARG A 470 2.90 31.92 -15.74
C ARG A 470 2.65 31.69 -17.23
N VAL A 471 1.42 31.42 -17.64
CA VAL A 471 1.07 31.29 -19.06
C VAL A 471 1.23 32.63 -19.78
N ALA A 472 0.75 33.73 -19.20
CA ALA A 472 0.93 35.06 -19.78
C ALA A 472 2.42 35.43 -19.90
N GLU A 473 3.24 35.11 -18.91
CA GLU A 473 4.68 35.30 -18.93
C GLU A 473 5.35 34.49 -20.06
N HIS A 474 4.97 33.21 -20.19
CA HIS A 474 5.46 32.32 -21.26
C HIS A 474 5.10 32.81 -22.66
N LEU A 475 3.92 33.42 -22.82
CA LEU A 475 3.46 34.02 -24.07
C LEU A 475 3.96 35.46 -24.27
N HIS A 476 4.80 35.98 -23.37
CA HIS A 476 5.34 37.34 -23.39
C HIS A 476 4.27 38.45 -23.30
N TRP A 477 3.13 38.19 -22.68
CA TRP A 477 2.07 39.17 -22.40
C TRP A 477 2.32 39.88 -21.06
N VAL A 478 3.24 40.84 -21.08
CA VAL A 478 3.78 41.52 -19.88
C VAL A 478 2.69 42.12 -18.98
N GLU A 479 1.69 42.81 -19.54
CA GLU A 479 0.63 43.46 -18.76
C GLU A 479 -0.26 42.45 -18.04
N LYS A 480 -0.72 41.42 -18.76
CA LYS A 480 -1.53 40.34 -18.19
C LYS A 480 -0.76 39.57 -17.12
N SER A 481 0.51 39.27 -17.35
CA SER A 481 1.39 38.63 -16.37
C SER A 481 1.48 39.46 -15.08
N LYS A 482 1.67 40.78 -15.18
CA LYS A 482 1.73 41.67 -14.00
C LYS A 482 0.40 41.71 -13.25
N MET A 483 -0.71 41.79 -13.98
CA MET A 483 -2.06 41.84 -13.41
C MET A 483 -2.38 40.54 -12.63
N TRP A 484 -2.28 39.39 -13.29
CA TRP A 484 -2.53 38.10 -12.63
C TRP A 484 -1.56 37.81 -11.49
N GLY A 485 -0.31 38.26 -11.61
CA GLY A 485 0.66 38.15 -10.52
C GLY A 485 0.44 39.11 -9.35
N ALA A 486 -0.28 40.21 -9.55
CA ALA A 486 -0.76 41.03 -8.43
C ALA A 486 -1.87 40.30 -7.67
N TYR A 487 -2.85 39.72 -8.38
CA TYR A 487 -3.91 38.91 -7.76
C TYR A 487 -3.34 37.69 -7.03
N ALA A 488 -2.46 36.91 -7.65
CA ALA A 488 -1.84 35.75 -7.03
C ALA A 488 -1.10 36.12 -5.73
N ARG A 489 -0.35 37.23 -5.70
CA ARG A 489 0.32 37.70 -4.48
C ARG A 489 -0.66 38.17 -3.40
N HIS A 490 -1.74 38.85 -3.79
CA HIS A 490 -2.77 39.28 -2.84
C HIS A 490 -3.45 38.07 -2.17
N LEU A 491 -3.93 37.12 -2.97
CA LEU A 491 -4.57 35.89 -2.49
C LEU A 491 -3.62 35.09 -1.59
N LEU A 492 -2.36 34.92 -2.01
CA LEU A 492 -1.33 34.23 -1.22
C LEU A 492 -1.19 34.84 0.19
N ASN A 493 -1.11 36.16 0.28
CA ASN A 493 -0.95 36.86 1.57
C ASN A 493 -2.17 36.68 2.48
N GLU A 494 -3.38 36.77 1.94
CA GLU A 494 -4.61 36.56 2.72
C GLU A 494 -4.74 35.10 3.18
N ILE A 495 -4.43 34.11 2.34
CA ILE A 495 -4.44 32.70 2.74
C ILE A 495 -3.46 32.48 3.90
N TRP A 496 -2.21 32.97 3.81
CA TRP A 496 -1.24 32.83 4.89
C TRP A 496 -1.68 33.52 6.18
N LYS A 497 -2.40 34.65 6.09
CA LYS A 497 -2.92 35.38 7.24
C LYS A 497 -4.04 34.61 7.96
N HIS A 498 -4.91 33.92 7.22
CA HIS A 498 -6.11 33.30 7.77
C HIS A 498 -6.00 31.78 8.00
N ALA A 499 -5.25 31.06 7.18
CA ALA A 499 -5.10 29.60 7.26
C ALA A 499 -3.95 29.15 8.18
N TRP A 500 -2.99 30.02 8.51
CA TRP A 500 -1.90 29.68 9.42
C TRP A 500 -2.30 29.86 10.88
N ASN A 501 -2.41 28.77 11.61
CA ASN A 501 -2.68 28.80 13.04
C ASN A 501 -1.36 28.91 13.83
N ARG A 502 -1.12 30.07 14.47
CA ARG A 502 0.10 30.33 15.24
C ARG A 502 0.24 29.46 16.49
N LYS A 503 -0.86 29.03 17.12
CA LYS A 503 -0.83 28.17 18.31
C LYS A 503 -0.45 26.74 17.93
N ARG A 504 -1.00 26.25 16.82
CA ARG A 504 -0.71 24.90 16.28
C ARG A 504 0.61 24.83 15.49
N GLN A 505 1.13 25.98 15.03
CA GLN A 505 2.25 26.06 14.08
C GLN A 505 1.97 25.25 12.81
N ALA A 506 0.75 25.33 12.28
CA ALA A 506 0.31 24.53 11.13
C ALA A 506 -0.71 25.30 10.27
N LEU A 507 -0.79 24.90 8.99
CA LEU A 507 -1.91 25.24 8.11
C LEU A 507 -3.11 24.35 8.47
N THR A 508 -4.25 24.97 8.70
CA THR A 508 -5.49 24.28 9.12
C THR A 508 -6.43 24.06 7.95
N ALA A 509 -7.32 23.08 8.08
CA ALA A 509 -8.35 22.76 7.06
C ALA A 509 -9.19 24.00 6.72
N TYR A 510 -9.55 24.80 7.73
CA TYR A 510 -10.34 26.02 7.58
C TYR A 510 -9.60 27.24 8.10
N TRP A 511 -9.94 28.40 7.53
CA TRP A 511 -9.49 29.70 8.02
C TRP A 511 -9.92 29.92 9.47
N GLY A 512 -8.95 30.24 10.33
CA GLY A 512 -9.16 30.45 11.77
C GLY A 512 -9.48 29.19 12.58
N GLY A 513 -9.43 27.99 11.99
CA GLY A 513 -9.65 26.72 12.69
C GLY A 513 -8.44 26.21 13.45
N GLU A 514 -8.59 25.07 14.14
CA GLU A 514 -7.51 24.43 14.91
C GLU A 514 -7.03 23.08 14.33
N ARG A 515 -7.82 22.45 13.45
CA ARG A 515 -7.52 21.13 12.87
C ARG A 515 -6.80 21.17 11.53
N VAL A 516 -5.93 20.19 11.31
CA VAL A 516 -5.24 19.94 10.04
C VAL A 516 -5.90 18.78 9.30
N GLY A 517 -6.46 19.06 8.13
CA GLY A 517 -7.13 18.08 7.28
C GLY A 517 -6.20 17.41 6.25
N PRO A 518 -6.58 16.26 5.69
CA PRO A 518 -5.83 15.56 4.64
C PRO A 518 -5.54 16.40 3.39
N SER A 519 -6.45 17.31 3.03
CA SER A 519 -6.33 18.20 1.87
C SER A 519 -5.10 19.12 1.96
N ILE A 520 -4.66 19.45 3.18
CA ILE A 520 -3.49 20.30 3.46
C ILE A 520 -2.18 19.64 3.00
N LEU A 521 -2.11 18.31 3.02
CA LEU A 521 -0.94 17.54 2.57
C LEU A 521 -0.62 17.76 1.08
N ARG A 522 -1.59 18.27 0.33
CA ARG A 522 -1.51 18.48 -1.12
C ARG A 522 -1.08 19.89 -1.54
N LEU A 523 -0.91 20.80 -0.58
CA LEU A 523 -0.56 22.19 -0.89
C LEU A 523 0.83 22.29 -1.55
N ALA A 524 1.75 21.40 -1.20
CA ALA A 524 3.04 21.29 -1.87
C ALA A 524 2.92 20.78 -3.31
N GLU A 525 2.04 19.81 -3.58
CA GLU A 525 1.75 19.26 -4.91
C GLU A 525 1.24 20.35 -5.88
N ILE A 526 0.36 21.24 -5.39
CA ILE A 526 -0.17 22.39 -6.16
C ILE A 526 0.89 23.47 -6.40
N GLY A 527 1.95 23.49 -5.57
CA GLY A 527 3.00 24.49 -5.59
C GLY A 527 2.70 25.74 -4.77
N PHE A 528 1.72 25.69 -3.86
CA PHE A 528 1.38 26.80 -2.95
C PHE A 528 2.46 27.05 -1.91
N VAL A 529 3.07 25.98 -1.41
CA VAL A 529 4.16 26.00 -0.44
C VAL A 529 5.28 25.06 -0.90
N SER A 530 6.54 25.41 -0.64
CA SER A 530 7.65 24.49 -0.93
C SER A 530 7.56 23.27 -0.01
N SER A 531 7.85 22.08 -0.53
CA SER A 531 7.93 20.87 0.30
C SER A 531 9.04 20.94 1.35
N THR A 532 10.04 21.80 1.14
CA THR A 532 11.14 22.08 2.08
C THR A 532 10.83 23.23 3.05
N ASP A 533 9.66 23.87 2.96
CA ASP A 533 9.27 24.92 3.90
C ASP A 533 8.95 24.29 5.26
N TRP A 534 9.56 24.82 6.31
CA TRP A 534 9.35 24.31 7.67
C TRP A 534 7.88 24.39 8.11
N ARG A 535 7.10 25.36 7.58
CA ARG A 535 5.67 25.51 7.86
C ARG A 535 4.86 24.34 7.30
N PHE A 536 5.22 23.86 6.12
CA PHE A 536 4.60 22.68 5.53
C PHE A 536 4.98 21.42 6.30
N ALA A 537 6.28 21.22 6.59
CA ALA A 537 6.74 20.11 7.41
C ALA A 537 6.06 20.07 8.79
N SER A 538 5.90 21.22 9.44
CA SER A 538 5.17 21.35 10.70
C SER A 538 3.68 20.99 10.55
N SER A 539 3.05 21.35 9.43
CA SER A 539 1.67 20.98 9.12
C SER A 539 1.51 19.47 8.93
N VAL A 540 2.48 18.80 8.28
CA VAL A 540 2.50 17.33 8.15
C VAL A 540 2.59 16.66 9.53
N VAL A 541 3.41 17.20 10.44
CA VAL A 541 3.51 16.69 11.82
C VAL A 541 2.22 16.94 12.60
N ALA A 542 1.58 18.10 12.43
CA ALA A 542 0.30 18.39 13.08
C ALA A 542 -0.81 17.46 12.55
N PHE A 543 -0.81 17.11 11.27
CA PHE A 543 -1.71 16.11 10.70
C PHE A 543 -1.57 14.75 11.38
N GLU A 544 -0.37 14.30 11.77
CA GLU A 544 -0.20 13.02 12.49
C GLU A 544 -0.99 12.94 13.80
N GLN A 545 -1.23 14.09 14.45
CA GLN A 545 -2.00 14.18 15.69
C GLN A 545 -3.51 14.17 15.42
N ASP A 546 -3.93 14.79 14.32
CA ASP A 546 -5.34 14.94 13.96
C ASP A 546 -5.85 13.75 13.14
N ALA A 547 -4.96 13.02 12.46
CA ALA A 547 -5.27 11.89 11.60
C ALA A 547 -6.21 10.87 12.26
N PRO A 548 -6.01 10.40 13.51
CA PRO A 548 -6.92 9.46 14.17
C PRO A 548 -8.38 9.92 14.26
N LEU A 549 -8.64 11.24 14.27
CA LEU A 549 -10.00 11.79 14.30
C LEU A 549 -10.75 11.52 12.99
N TYR A 550 -10.03 11.35 11.88
CA TYR A 550 -10.58 11.04 10.57
C TYR A 550 -10.78 9.52 10.34
N CYS A 551 -10.60 8.68 11.37
CA CYS A 551 -10.48 7.22 11.23
C CYS A 551 -11.54 6.40 11.95
N CYS A 552 -12.37 7.02 12.78
CA CYS A 552 -13.29 6.31 13.64
C CYS A 552 -14.73 6.46 13.12
N SER A 553 -15.32 5.37 12.61
CA SER A 553 -16.77 5.20 12.71
C SER A 553 -17.12 5.14 14.21
N LYS A 554 -18.08 5.96 14.65
CA LYS A 554 -18.37 6.28 16.07
C LYS A 554 -18.27 5.09 17.05
N GLY A 555 -17.68 5.36 18.23
CA GLY A 555 -17.80 4.49 19.42
C GLY A 555 -16.81 4.80 20.55
N ALA A 556 -15.61 5.31 20.25
CA ALA A 556 -14.59 5.62 21.26
C ALA A 556 -14.44 7.14 21.47
N MET A 557 -15.53 7.84 21.74
CA MET A 557 -15.49 9.28 22.03
C MET A 557 -15.20 9.52 23.52
N ASN A 558 -13.98 9.16 23.95
CA ASN A 558 -13.37 9.87 25.06
C ASN A 558 -12.38 10.85 24.44
N ARG A 559 -12.65 12.16 24.57
CA ARG A 559 -11.60 13.18 24.45
C ARG A 559 -10.46 12.72 25.36
N PRO A 560 -9.28 12.33 24.83
CA PRO A 560 -8.17 12.06 25.71
C PRO A 560 -7.73 13.41 26.26
N SER A 561 -8.02 13.63 27.55
CA SER A 561 -7.38 14.67 28.35
C SER A 561 -5.87 14.62 28.15
N GLU A 562 -5.27 15.81 28.22
CA GLU A 562 -3.84 16.14 28.27
C GLU A 562 -2.85 14.96 28.39
N GLU A 563 -1.82 15.00 27.53
CA GLU A 563 -0.65 14.12 27.48
C GLU A 563 -0.85 12.73 26.82
N LYS A 564 -0.77 12.65 25.48
CA LYS A 564 -0.45 11.38 24.80
C LYS A 564 0.72 11.52 23.84
N LYS A 565 1.58 10.50 23.87
CA LYS A 565 2.73 10.28 22.99
C LYS A 565 2.31 10.39 21.52
N ARG A 566 3.16 11.05 20.73
CA ARG A 566 3.09 11.09 19.27
C ARG A 566 3.06 9.66 18.72
N SER A 567 1.99 9.30 18.01
CA SER A 567 1.96 8.06 17.22
C SER A 567 3.02 8.14 16.13
N THR A 568 3.84 7.12 16.01
CA THR A 568 4.78 7.01 14.88
C THR A 568 4.02 6.86 13.57
N PRO A 569 4.58 7.26 12.41
CA PRO A 569 3.95 7.04 11.11
C PRO A 569 3.59 5.59 10.82
N HIS A 570 4.34 4.64 11.39
CA HIS A 570 4.06 3.22 11.30
C HIS A 570 2.81 2.84 12.12
N GLU A 571 2.73 3.26 13.38
CA GLU A 571 1.54 3.05 14.23
C GLU A 571 0.30 3.72 13.62
N LEU A 572 0.48 4.92 13.07
CA LEU A 572 -0.59 5.62 12.36
C LEU A 572 -0.98 4.85 11.09
N GLY A 573 -0.02 4.46 10.24
CA GLY A 573 -0.28 3.65 9.04
C GLY A 573 -1.06 2.38 9.33
N ASN A 574 -0.69 1.65 10.40
CA ASN A 574 -1.37 0.41 10.80
C ASN A 574 -2.75 0.67 11.42
N ALA A 575 -2.91 1.73 12.22
CA ALA A 575 -4.21 2.14 12.76
C ALA A 575 -5.16 2.56 11.63
N LEU A 576 -4.64 3.24 10.60
CA LEU A 576 -5.39 3.66 9.43
C LEU A 576 -5.80 2.45 8.57
N LEU A 577 -4.91 1.48 8.36
CA LEU A 577 -5.23 0.27 7.58
C LEU A 577 -6.15 -0.70 8.32
N SER A 578 -6.12 -0.72 9.65
CA SER A 578 -6.96 -1.59 10.50
C SER A 578 -8.31 -0.98 10.85
N SER A 579 -8.60 0.25 10.42
CA SER A 579 -9.88 0.92 10.71
C SER A 579 -11.05 0.32 9.91
N PRO A 580 -12.27 0.22 10.46
CA PRO A 580 -13.48 -0.14 9.71
C PRO A 580 -13.78 0.77 8.49
N SER A 581 -13.14 1.94 8.44
CA SER A 581 -13.18 2.93 7.34
C SER A 581 -11.95 2.87 6.41
N ALA A 582 -11.16 1.78 6.47
CA ALA A 582 -9.84 1.60 5.81
C ALA A 582 -9.73 1.99 4.32
N THR A 583 -10.82 1.96 3.54
CA THR A 583 -10.70 2.30 2.10
C THR A 583 -10.70 3.80 1.83
N TYR A 584 -11.32 4.62 2.70
CA TYR A 584 -11.11 6.08 2.70
C TYR A 584 -9.66 6.46 3.02
N LEU A 585 -8.96 5.53 3.68
CA LEU A 585 -7.63 5.72 4.22
C LEU A 585 -6.54 5.43 3.18
N THR A 586 -6.77 4.65 2.12
CA THR A 586 -5.70 4.38 1.13
C THR A 586 -5.25 5.63 0.37
N SER A 587 -6.19 6.45 -0.14
CA SER A 587 -5.83 7.69 -0.86
C SER A 587 -5.19 8.72 0.07
N THR A 588 -5.74 8.87 1.27
CA THR A 588 -5.18 9.76 2.32
C THR A 588 -3.80 9.31 2.78
N LEU A 589 -3.60 8.00 2.97
CA LEU A 589 -2.32 7.39 3.28
C LEU A 589 -1.31 7.61 2.16
N LEU A 590 -1.73 7.56 0.90
CA LEU A 590 -0.85 7.87 -0.25
C LEU A 590 -0.48 9.35 -0.28
N TRP A 591 -1.39 10.29 -0.01
CA TRP A 591 -1.03 11.72 0.10
C TRP A 591 -0.12 11.98 1.27
N TYR A 592 -0.34 11.28 2.39
CA TYR A 592 0.51 11.37 3.56
C TYR A 592 1.89 10.78 3.31
N ALA A 593 1.99 9.62 2.65
CA ALA A 593 3.25 9.05 2.21
C ALA A 593 4.00 10.00 1.26
N GLU A 594 3.30 10.63 0.32
CA GLU A 594 3.90 11.64 -0.56
C GLU A 594 4.35 12.89 0.21
N ALA A 595 3.57 13.37 1.18
CA ALA A 595 3.95 14.50 2.02
C ALA A 595 5.19 14.18 2.88
N LEU A 596 5.25 12.98 3.48
CA LEU A 596 6.42 12.47 4.20
C LEU A 596 7.65 12.42 3.30
N ARG A 597 7.53 11.82 2.12
CA ARG A 597 8.61 11.76 1.13
C ARG A 597 9.09 13.16 0.75
N SER A 598 8.16 14.07 0.47
CA SER A 598 8.46 15.44 0.04
C SER A 598 9.15 16.30 1.12
N THR A 599 8.96 15.95 2.40
CA THR A 599 9.57 16.59 3.58
C THR A 599 10.85 15.88 4.04
N GLY A 600 11.35 14.89 3.29
CA GLY A 600 12.60 14.17 3.57
C GLY A 600 12.49 12.96 4.49
N ARG A 601 11.27 12.42 4.69
CA ARG A 601 10.98 11.26 5.55
C ARG A 601 10.69 10.01 4.71
N ASP A 602 11.64 9.65 3.84
CA ASP A 602 11.48 8.56 2.86
C ASP A 602 11.23 7.18 3.50
N SER A 603 11.83 6.88 4.64
CA SER A 603 11.64 5.60 5.36
C SER A 603 10.19 5.44 5.85
N ASP A 604 9.61 6.52 6.36
CA ASP A 604 8.24 6.55 6.87
C ASP A 604 7.25 6.42 5.70
N ALA A 605 7.50 7.14 4.61
CA ALA A 605 6.72 7.04 3.38
C ALA A 605 6.74 5.62 2.80
N ARG A 606 7.92 4.98 2.75
CA ARG A 606 8.06 3.59 2.28
C ARG A 606 7.33 2.61 3.17
N THR A 607 7.38 2.80 4.48
CA THR A 607 6.65 1.98 5.44
C THR A 607 5.15 2.00 5.15
N ILE A 608 4.58 3.20 4.98
CA ILE A 608 3.16 3.36 4.66
C ILE A 608 2.84 2.76 3.29
N PHE A 609 3.68 3.00 2.29
CA PHE A 609 3.50 2.42 0.96
C PHE A 609 3.55 0.88 1.00
N HIS A 610 4.48 0.29 1.74
CA HIS A 610 4.56 -1.16 1.93
C HIS A 610 3.34 -1.72 2.66
N ALA A 611 2.78 -0.98 3.62
CA ALA A 611 1.59 -1.41 4.32
C ALA A 611 0.35 -1.37 3.40
N ILE A 612 0.25 -0.38 2.50
CA ILE A 612 -0.80 -0.30 1.46
C ILE A 612 -0.60 -1.37 0.37
N ALA A 613 0.61 -1.46 -0.17
CA ALA A 613 0.99 -2.44 -1.19
C ALA A 613 0.99 -3.88 -0.64
N GLY A 614 1.09 -4.02 0.68
CA GLY A 614 1.15 -5.23 1.46
C GLY A 614 -0.19 -5.84 1.83
N GLN A 615 -1.28 -5.52 1.11
CA GLN A 615 -2.34 -6.51 0.90
C GLN A 615 -2.04 -7.28 -0.39
N PRO A 616 -1.38 -8.45 -0.32
CA PRO A 616 -1.02 -9.19 -1.50
C PRO A 616 -2.27 -9.91 -2.02
N SER A 617 -2.73 -9.54 -3.21
CA SER A 617 -3.29 -10.52 -4.15
C SER A 617 -2.16 -11.21 -4.90
N VAL A 618 -1.19 -11.74 -4.14
CA VAL A 618 -0.16 -12.63 -4.66
C VAL A 618 0.06 -13.68 -3.59
N SER A 619 -0.25 -14.93 -3.91
CA SER A 619 0.21 -16.13 -3.22
C SER A 619 1.73 -16.28 -3.39
N GLU A 620 2.49 -15.26 -3.03
CA GLU A 620 3.93 -15.38 -2.88
C GLU A 620 4.17 -16.14 -1.59
N ARG A 621 4.75 -17.31 -1.79
CA ARG A 621 5.17 -18.25 -0.76
C ARG A 621 6.09 -17.50 0.17
N VAL A 622 5.59 -17.09 1.34
CA VAL A 622 6.40 -16.44 2.36
C VAL A 622 7.42 -17.48 2.84
N THR A 623 8.64 -17.40 2.30
CA THR A 623 9.78 -18.22 2.71
C THR A 623 10.56 -17.57 3.84
N ASP A 624 10.32 -16.29 4.12
CA ASP A 624 11.12 -15.49 5.05
C ASP A 624 10.21 -14.68 5.97
N CYS A 625 10.42 -14.81 7.28
CA CYS A 625 9.69 -14.10 8.32
C CYS A 625 10.70 -13.55 9.33
N THR A 626 10.64 -12.25 9.57
CA THR A 626 11.51 -11.54 10.53
C THR A 626 10.63 -10.71 11.45
N LEU A 627 10.58 -11.10 12.72
CA LEU A 627 9.89 -10.39 13.80
C LEU A 627 10.94 -10.02 14.84
N HIS A 628 11.71 -8.97 14.58
CA HIS A 628 12.74 -8.51 15.51
C HIS A 628 12.13 -7.55 16.54
N PHE A 629 12.48 -7.68 17.83
CA PHE A 629 11.99 -6.80 18.92
C PHE A 629 10.46 -6.77 19.11
N CYS A 630 9.74 -7.81 18.73
CA CYS A 630 8.29 -7.85 18.98
C CYS A 630 7.99 -7.82 20.49
N GLN A 631 7.14 -6.87 20.92
CA GLN A 631 6.70 -6.72 22.31
C GLN A 631 5.31 -7.31 22.58
N GLU A 632 4.70 -7.92 21.56
CA GLU A 632 3.37 -8.56 21.65
C GLU A 632 3.50 -10.05 22.02
N ASP A 633 2.41 -10.60 22.57
CA ASP A 633 2.29 -12.04 22.80
C ASP A 633 2.13 -12.77 21.46
N LEU A 634 3.16 -13.53 21.08
CA LEU A 634 3.20 -14.26 19.82
C LEU A 634 2.44 -15.60 19.88
N SER A 635 2.00 -16.05 21.06
CA SER A 635 1.41 -17.38 21.24
C SER A 635 0.10 -17.57 20.45
N SER A 636 -0.78 -16.57 20.45
CA SER A 636 -2.04 -16.56 19.69
C SER A 636 -1.79 -16.51 18.19
N VAL A 637 -0.90 -15.60 17.74
CA VAL A 637 -0.56 -15.38 16.33
C VAL A 637 0.05 -16.63 15.70
N ILE A 638 0.94 -17.31 16.41
CA ILE A 638 1.62 -18.51 15.91
C ILE A 638 0.65 -19.70 15.75
N SER A 639 -0.43 -19.73 16.53
CA SER A 639 -1.42 -20.82 16.46
C SER A 639 -2.33 -20.76 15.23
N GLU A 640 -2.46 -19.58 14.61
CA GLU A 640 -3.37 -19.34 13.48
C GLU A 640 -2.66 -19.37 12.11
N ILE A 641 -1.32 -19.35 12.08
CA ILE A 641 -0.53 -19.20 10.87
C ILE A 641 0.24 -20.50 10.52
N ASN A 642 0.08 -20.99 9.29
CA ASN A 642 0.82 -22.14 8.79
C ASN A 642 2.20 -21.74 8.23
N PHE A 643 3.28 -22.04 8.97
CA PHE A 643 4.66 -21.77 8.58
C PHE A 643 5.34 -22.90 7.78
N GLY A 644 4.57 -23.84 7.21
CA GLY A 644 5.12 -25.08 6.65
C GLY A 644 6.11 -24.91 5.50
N GLN A 645 6.05 -23.77 4.79
CA GLN A 645 6.95 -23.43 3.67
C GLN A 645 8.03 -22.40 4.03
N LEU A 646 8.10 -22.00 5.31
CA LEU A 646 9.06 -21.01 5.78
C LEU A 646 10.48 -21.61 5.83
N LYS A 647 11.44 -20.89 5.26
CA LYS A 647 12.86 -21.22 5.23
C LYS A 647 13.67 -20.36 6.19
N HIS A 648 13.29 -19.11 6.39
CA HIS A 648 14.00 -18.17 7.25
C HIS A 648 13.07 -17.62 8.32
N LEU A 649 13.42 -17.86 9.58
CA LEU A 649 12.69 -17.36 10.73
C LEU A 649 13.63 -16.65 11.69
N ASP A 650 13.46 -15.35 11.80
CA ASP A 650 14.19 -14.51 12.75
C ASP A 650 13.20 -13.98 13.80
N LEU A 651 13.36 -14.43 15.04
CA LEU A 651 12.59 -14.01 16.22
C LEU A 651 13.50 -13.36 17.27
N SER A 652 14.60 -12.77 16.82
CA SER A 652 15.58 -12.16 17.71
C SER A 652 14.98 -11.00 18.51
N ALA A 653 15.33 -10.99 19.80
CA ALA A 653 14.90 -10.05 20.82
C ALA A 653 13.37 -9.96 21.03
N CYS A 654 12.61 -10.98 20.63
CA CYS A 654 11.21 -11.16 21.03
C CYS A 654 11.14 -11.53 22.52
N GLN A 655 10.93 -10.53 23.37
CA GLN A 655 11.00 -10.70 24.83
C GLN A 655 9.84 -11.51 25.42
N TRP A 656 8.74 -11.64 24.67
CA TRP A 656 7.52 -12.34 25.07
C TRP A 656 7.36 -13.70 24.37
N LEU A 657 8.40 -14.18 23.67
CA LEU A 657 8.40 -15.53 23.08
C LEU A 657 8.57 -16.58 24.18
N ASP A 658 7.47 -17.21 24.58
CA ASP A 658 7.43 -18.20 25.65
C ASP A 658 7.48 -19.66 25.12
N ASP A 659 7.46 -20.63 26.05
CA ASP A 659 7.56 -22.05 25.69
C ASP A 659 6.35 -22.56 24.87
N ALA A 660 5.16 -21.97 25.06
CA ALA A 660 3.96 -22.36 24.33
C ALA A 660 4.03 -21.90 22.87
N ALA A 661 4.49 -20.67 22.64
CA ALA A 661 4.74 -20.13 21.31
C ALA A 661 5.81 -20.95 20.55
N VAL A 662 6.93 -21.29 21.21
CA VAL A 662 7.98 -22.15 20.62
C VAL A 662 7.45 -23.55 20.29
N MET A 663 6.61 -24.12 21.15
CA MET A 663 5.97 -25.40 20.89
C MET A 663 4.99 -25.31 19.71
N GLY A 664 4.22 -24.23 19.61
CA GLY A 664 3.36 -23.93 18.46
C GLY A 664 4.14 -23.88 17.15
N LEU A 665 5.29 -23.19 17.14
CA LEU A 665 6.18 -23.12 15.97
C LEU A 665 6.66 -24.52 15.54
N SER A 666 6.96 -25.40 16.48
CA SER A 666 7.44 -26.75 16.16
C SER A 666 6.41 -27.61 15.40
N HIS A 667 5.11 -27.33 15.55
CA HIS A 667 4.05 -28.04 14.84
C HIS A 667 3.78 -27.48 13.45
N HIS A 668 4.10 -26.20 13.23
CA HIS A 668 3.79 -25.48 11.99
C HIS A 668 5.01 -25.24 11.10
N THR A 669 6.22 -25.52 11.59
CA THR A 669 7.47 -25.42 10.83
C THR A 669 8.00 -26.81 10.48
N GLY A 670 8.64 -26.93 9.31
CA GLY A 670 9.27 -28.19 8.91
C GLY A 670 10.33 -28.08 7.82
N SER A 671 10.60 -26.85 7.35
CA SER A 671 11.50 -26.57 6.23
C SER A 671 12.48 -25.42 6.52
N LEU A 672 12.65 -25.01 7.79
CA LEU A 672 13.58 -23.93 8.13
C LEU A 672 15.02 -24.29 7.81
N GLU A 673 15.69 -23.37 7.13
CA GLU A 673 17.12 -23.32 6.87
C GLU A 673 17.83 -22.28 7.79
N TYR A 674 17.11 -21.26 8.26
CA TYR A 674 17.62 -20.22 9.16
C TYR A 674 16.67 -20.03 10.36
N LEU A 675 17.24 -20.08 11.57
CA LEU A 675 16.53 -19.82 12.82
C LEU A 675 17.38 -18.95 13.77
N ASP A 676 16.87 -17.78 14.14
CA ASP A 676 17.49 -16.91 15.17
C ASP A 676 16.52 -16.65 16.34
N LEU A 677 16.94 -17.05 17.54
CA LEU A 677 16.23 -16.87 18.81
C LEU A 677 17.04 -15.99 19.78
N TYR A 678 17.89 -15.11 19.26
CA TYR A 678 18.73 -14.23 20.07
C TYR A 678 17.93 -13.53 21.16
N TRP A 679 18.39 -13.58 22.41
CA TRP A 679 17.80 -12.89 23.57
C TRP A 679 16.31 -13.19 23.82
N SER A 680 15.82 -14.39 23.45
CA SER A 680 14.47 -14.82 23.81
C SER A 680 14.41 -15.30 25.27
N ALA A 681 14.39 -14.37 26.21
CA ALA A 681 14.51 -14.63 27.65
C ALA A 681 13.27 -15.28 28.29
N ALA A 682 12.11 -15.22 27.63
CA ALA A 682 10.87 -15.83 28.11
C ALA A 682 10.79 -17.36 27.88
N ILE A 683 11.67 -17.91 27.02
CA ILE A 683 11.81 -19.36 26.84
C ILE A 683 12.46 -19.96 28.10
N LYS A 684 11.74 -20.83 28.80
CA LYS A 684 12.18 -21.42 30.08
C LYS A 684 12.43 -22.92 29.98
N SER A 685 11.97 -23.57 28.92
CA SER A 685 12.03 -25.02 28.71
C SER A 685 12.96 -25.42 27.57
N ASP A 686 13.93 -26.29 27.86
CA ASP A 686 14.77 -26.92 26.83
C ASP A 686 13.99 -27.90 25.95
N THR A 687 12.84 -28.38 26.43
CA THR A 687 11.99 -29.35 25.72
C THR A 687 11.35 -28.71 24.49
N ALA A 688 10.82 -27.49 24.61
CA ALA A 688 10.24 -26.76 23.47
C ALA A 688 11.28 -26.51 22.37
N LEU A 689 12.49 -26.09 22.76
CA LEU A 689 13.61 -25.91 21.83
C LEU A 689 13.99 -27.22 21.12
N CYS A 690 14.03 -28.34 21.86
CA CYS A 690 14.33 -29.65 21.26
C CYS A 690 13.29 -30.05 20.21
N HIS A 691 12.00 -29.78 20.44
CA HIS A 691 10.94 -30.05 19.47
C HIS A 691 11.08 -29.17 18.22
N LEU A 692 11.28 -27.86 18.39
CA LEU A 692 11.46 -26.92 17.28
C LEU A 692 12.66 -27.28 16.39
N ILE A 693 13.79 -27.64 16.99
CA ILE A 693 14.98 -28.06 16.25
C ILE A 693 14.71 -29.36 15.49
N ARG A 694 14.11 -30.37 16.14
CA ARG A 694 13.83 -31.67 15.50
C ARG A 694 12.81 -31.58 14.36
N ALA A 695 11.89 -30.63 14.42
CA ALA A 695 10.94 -30.37 13.35
C ALA A 695 11.65 -29.90 12.06
N ASN A 696 12.75 -29.15 12.20
CA ASN A 696 13.44 -28.48 11.10
C ASN A 696 14.76 -29.15 10.73
N LYS A 697 14.67 -30.17 9.87
CA LYS A 697 15.81 -31.02 9.49
C LYS A 697 16.84 -30.32 8.59
N GLY A 698 16.51 -29.18 7.98
CA GLY A 698 17.30 -28.48 6.96
C GLY A 698 18.13 -27.31 7.48
N LEU A 699 18.29 -27.13 8.80
CA LEU A 699 18.92 -25.95 9.38
C LEU A 699 20.38 -25.79 8.93
N ARG A 700 20.70 -24.60 8.41
CA ARG A 700 22.03 -24.12 8.02
C ARG A 700 22.54 -23.05 8.98
N TYR A 701 21.64 -22.27 9.57
CA TYR A 701 21.93 -21.27 10.59
C TYR A 701 21.04 -21.48 11.81
N LEU A 702 21.65 -21.59 12.98
CA LEU A 702 20.97 -21.68 14.27
C LEU A 702 21.64 -20.76 15.29
N SER A 703 20.90 -19.75 15.75
CA SER A 703 21.31 -18.90 16.87
C SER A 703 20.39 -19.10 18.06
N LEU A 704 20.98 -19.53 19.18
CA LEU A 704 20.34 -19.66 20.49
C LEU A 704 20.95 -18.67 21.49
N SER A 705 21.62 -17.64 20.98
CA SER A 705 22.40 -16.70 21.80
C SER A 705 21.52 -16.02 22.85
N GLY A 706 21.92 -16.09 24.12
CA GLY A 706 21.17 -15.46 25.23
C GLY A 706 19.89 -16.20 25.63
N VAL A 707 19.57 -17.34 25.02
CA VAL A 707 18.47 -18.22 25.46
C VAL A 707 18.96 -19.04 26.65
N LYS A 708 18.58 -18.61 27.87
CA LYS A 708 19.07 -19.19 29.13
C LYS A 708 18.61 -20.63 29.37
N ALA A 709 17.53 -21.05 28.71
CA ALA A 709 17.00 -22.41 28.78
C ALA A 709 17.85 -23.44 28.03
N THR A 710 18.75 -23.02 27.14
CA THR A 710 19.56 -23.92 26.32
C THR A 710 20.51 -24.78 27.18
N THR A 711 20.29 -26.10 27.17
CA THR A 711 21.11 -27.12 27.85
C THR A 711 21.79 -28.04 26.82
N ASP A 712 22.66 -28.96 27.28
CA ASP A 712 23.28 -29.97 26.42
C ASP A 712 22.25 -30.78 25.61
N ARG A 713 21.03 -30.99 26.16
CA ARG A 713 19.95 -31.70 25.44
C ARG A 713 19.57 -31.02 24.13
N VAL A 714 19.56 -29.70 24.09
CA VAL A 714 19.20 -28.91 22.90
C VAL A 714 20.28 -29.07 21.82
N VAL A 715 21.54 -29.01 22.21
CA VAL A 715 22.67 -29.25 21.30
C VAL A 715 22.65 -30.68 20.79
N MET A 716 22.41 -31.67 21.66
CA MET A 716 22.28 -33.08 21.27
C MET A 716 21.10 -33.30 20.31
N ALA A 717 19.98 -32.59 20.48
CA ALA A 717 18.87 -32.63 19.55
C ALA A 717 19.30 -32.16 18.14
N ALA A 718 20.02 -31.04 18.06
CA ALA A 718 20.59 -30.55 16.80
C ALA A 718 21.60 -31.56 16.21
N CYS A 719 22.47 -32.15 17.03
CA CYS A 719 23.50 -33.09 16.61
C CYS A 719 22.96 -34.45 16.15
N SER A 720 21.77 -34.85 16.60
CA SER A 720 21.18 -36.18 16.32
C SER A 720 20.30 -36.23 15.07
N GLN A 721 20.01 -35.09 14.44
CA GLN A 721 19.04 -35.03 13.34
C GLN A 721 19.61 -35.50 11.98
N PRO A 722 18.76 -36.01 11.06
CA PRO A 722 19.20 -36.52 9.76
C PRO A 722 19.95 -35.48 8.91
N GLY A 723 19.55 -34.21 8.93
CA GLY A 723 20.19 -33.14 8.15
C GLY A 723 21.27 -32.34 8.90
N ARG A 724 21.81 -32.87 10.01
CA ARG A 724 22.89 -32.23 10.78
C ARG A 724 24.10 -31.81 9.93
N ALA A 725 24.37 -32.53 8.83
CA ALA A 725 25.47 -32.23 7.91
C ALA A 725 25.30 -30.94 7.10
N MET A 726 24.18 -30.22 7.25
CA MET A 726 23.90 -28.96 6.57
C MET A 726 24.17 -27.73 7.44
N LEU A 727 24.37 -27.90 8.76
CA LEU A 727 24.54 -26.78 9.68
C LEU A 727 25.89 -26.10 9.47
N GLU A 728 25.87 -24.82 9.08
CA GLU A 728 27.06 -24.01 8.80
C GLU A 728 27.36 -23.03 9.93
N THR A 729 26.33 -22.51 10.61
CA THR A 729 26.47 -21.55 11.71
C THR A 729 25.73 -22.03 12.95
N LEU A 730 26.44 -22.05 14.08
CA LEU A 730 25.89 -22.33 15.40
C LEU A 730 26.34 -21.25 16.40
N ASP A 731 25.38 -20.52 16.94
CA ASP A 731 25.63 -19.49 17.96
C ASP A 731 25.03 -19.90 19.31
N LEU A 732 25.90 -20.15 20.29
CA LEU A 732 25.55 -20.53 21.67
C LEU A 732 26.05 -19.47 22.68
N THR A 733 26.26 -18.25 22.20
CA THR A 733 26.71 -17.13 23.02
C THR A 733 25.79 -16.94 24.23
N ARG A 734 26.35 -16.77 25.42
CA ARG A 734 25.61 -16.57 26.70
C ARG A 734 24.61 -17.69 27.02
N CYS A 735 24.92 -18.94 26.66
CA CYS A 735 24.20 -20.13 27.13
C CYS A 735 24.94 -20.79 28.32
N PRO A 736 24.67 -20.41 29.58
CA PRO A 736 25.51 -20.79 30.72
C PRO A 736 25.38 -22.26 31.15
N ARG A 737 24.41 -23.01 30.62
CA ARG A 737 24.12 -24.41 30.99
C ARG A 737 24.72 -25.43 30.01
N ILE A 738 25.60 -24.98 29.11
CA ILE A 738 26.33 -25.83 28.17
C ILE A 738 27.61 -26.35 28.83
N THR A 739 27.84 -27.66 28.73
CA THR A 739 29.01 -28.36 29.29
C THR A 739 29.84 -29.03 28.18
N ASP A 740 30.93 -29.70 28.56
CA ASP A 740 31.80 -30.44 27.63
C ASP A 740 31.04 -31.46 26.78
N ALA A 741 29.93 -32.01 27.29
CA ALA A 741 29.07 -32.92 26.54
C ALA A 741 28.59 -32.30 25.21
N SER A 742 28.25 -31.00 25.20
CA SER A 742 27.86 -30.29 23.98
C SER A 742 29.02 -30.15 23.00
N LEU A 743 30.22 -29.80 23.47
CA LEU A 743 31.38 -29.65 22.58
C LEU A 743 31.82 -31.00 21.99
N MET A 744 31.76 -32.08 22.77
CA MET A 744 32.00 -33.45 22.28
C MET A 744 30.99 -33.84 21.20
N ALA A 745 29.71 -33.50 21.38
CA ALA A 745 28.68 -33.72 20.38
C ALA A 745 28.90 -32.88 19.11
N ILE A 746 29.24 -31.60 19.26
CA ILE A 746 29.51 -30.70 18.12
C ILE A 746 30.71 -31.21 17.32
N GLY A 747 31.80 -31.57 18.00
CA GLY A 747 33.02 -32.07 17.37
C GLY A 747 32.78 -33.36 16.59
N SER A 748 31.99 -34.28 17.14
CA SER A 748 31.68 -35.56 16.48
C SER A 748 30.65 -35.45 15.35
N SER A 749 29.75 -34.45 15.39
CA SER A 749 28.64 -34.35 14.43
C SER A 749 28.84 -33.38 13.27
N TYR A 750 29.65 -32.33 13.41
CA TYR A 750 29.70 -31.23 12.44
C TYR A 750 31.07 -30.97 11.78
N GLY A 751 31.98 -31.96 11.84
CA GLY A 751 33.33 -31.82 11.28
C GLY A 751 33.40 -31.39 9.81
N ASP A 752 32.42 -31.81 9.02
CA ASP A 752 32.35 -31.56 7.57
C ASP A 752 31.41 -30.41 7.17
N SER A 753 30.74 -29.72 8.10
CA SER A 753 29.73 -28.70 7.74
C SER A 753 29.94 -27.35 8.42
N LEU A 754 30.37 -27.33 9.69
CA LEU A 754 30.37 -26.11 10.49
C LEU A 754 31.46 -25.14 10.05
N LYS A 755 31.06 -23.89 9.80
CA LYS A 755 31.93 -22.77 9.44
C LYS A 755 32.01 -21.72 10.54
N VAL A 756 30.94 -21.53 11.32
CA VAL A 756 30.87 -20.52 12.38
C VAL A 756 30.42 -21.18 13.67
N LEU A 757 31.24 -21.03 14.71
CA LEU A 757 30.92 -21.44 16.08
C LEU A 757 31.19 -20.29 17.04
N ARG A 758 30.15 -19.86 17.77
CA ARG A 758 30.28 -18.83 18.81
C ARG A 758 29.88 -19.38 20.17
N LEU A 759 30.78 -19.23 21.14
CA LEU A 759 30.65 -19.76 22.50
C LEU A 759 30.87 -18.68 23.57
N TYR A 760 30.91 -17.40 23.19
CA TYR A 760 31.17 -16.30 24.12
C TYR A 760 30.32 -16.42 25.40
N ALA A 761 30.96 -16.33 26.57
CA ALA A 761 30.30 -16.39 27.88
C ALA A 761 29.55 -17.71 28.16
N THR A 762 30.10 -18.85 27.71
CA THR A 762 29.72 -20.19 28.18
C THR A 762 30.72 -20.65 29.25
N THR A 763 30.26 -20.86 30.48
CA THR A 763 31.15 -20.88 31.67
C THR A 763 31.50 -22.26 32.22
N GLN A 764 30.88 -23.34 31.74
CA GLN A 764 31.04 -24.70 32.28
C GLN A 764 31.88 -25.62 31.39
N LEU A 765 32.81 -25.05 30.61
CA LEU A 765 33.67 -25.80 29.70
C LEU A 765 35.08 -26.00 30.25
N SER A 766 35.66 -27.16 29.96
CA SER A 766 37.02 -27.58 30.31
C SER A 766 37.83 -27.95 29.07
N ASP A 767 39.12 -28.25 29.28
CA ASP A 767 40.05 -28.69 28.24
C ASP A 767 39.53 -29.91 27.44
N ASP A 768 38.86 -30.85 28.11
CA ASP A 768 38.27 -32.03 27.43
C ASP A 768 37.23 -31.62 26.38
N GLY A 769 36.42 -30.59 26.68
CA GLY A 769 35.46 -30.02 25.75
C GLY A 769 36.16 -29.28 24.59
N TYR A 770 37.16 -28.45 24.87
CA TYR A 770 37.87 -27.69 23.83
C TYR A 770 38.63 -28.61 22.87
N SER A 771 39.26 -29.66 23.38
CA SER A 771 39.99 -30.65 22.57
C SER A 771 39.06 -31.38 21.59
N ALA A 772 37.76 -31.51 21.88
CA ALA A 772 36.80 -32.09 20.93
C ALA A 772 36.62 -31.24 19.66
N LEU A 773 36.93 -29.95 19.68
CA LEU A 773 36.80 -29.07 18.53
C LEU A 773 37.82 -29.36 17.42
N LYS A 774 38.86 -30.17 17.69
CA LYS A 774 39.87 -30.58 16.67
C LYS A 774 39.27 -31.26 15.44
N HIS A 775 38.05 -31.76 15.54
CA HIS A 775 37.34 -32.40 14.45
C HIS A 775 36.70 -31.40 13.46
N LEU A 776 36.58 -30.11 13.81
CA LEU A 776 35.92 -29.06 13.01
C LEU A 776 36.86 -28.42 11.97
N ARG A 777 37.26 -29.19 10.95
CA ARG A 777 38.29 -28.76 9.97
C ARG A 777 37.85 -27.67 9.00
N ARG A 778 36.55 -27.44 8.86
CA ARG A 778 35.95 -26.42 7.97
C ARG A 778 35.66 -25.09 8.66
N LEU A 779 35.99 -24.96 9.94
CA LEU A 779 35.69 -23.77 10.72
C LEU A 779 36.43 -22.53 10.17
N GLU A 780 35.68 -21.45 9.94
CA GLU A 780 36.15 -20.14 9.49
C GLU A 780 36.08 -19.09 10.60
N VAL A 781 35.12 -19.20 11.52
CA VAL A 781 34.92 -18.28 12.64
C VAL A 781 34.79 -19.06 13.94
N LEU A 782 35.66 -18.75 14.91
CA LEU A 782 35.62 -19.29 16.26
C LEU A 782 35.62 -18.15 17.28
N ASP A 783 34.58 -18.10 18.11
CA ASP A 783 34.49 -17.18 19.24
C ASP A 783 34.54 -17.92 20.58
N LEU A 784 35.67 -17.79 21.28
CA LEU A 784 35.94 -18.31 22.62
C LEU A 784 36.19 -17.17 23.62
N CYS A 785 35.59 -16.01 23.42
CA CYS A 785 35.74 -14.90 24.35
C CYS A 785 35.27 -15.28 25.78
N GLY A 786 36.09 -14.96 26.78
CA GLY A 786 35.77 -15.18 28.19
C GLY A 786 36.01 -16.60 28.71
N HIS A 787 36.58 -17.50 27.90
CA HIS A 787 36.87 -18.88 28.32
C HIS A 787 38.12 -18.95 29.20
N ILE A 788 37.94 -18.64 30.49
CA ILE A 788 39.03 -18.56 31.48
C ILE A 788 39.68 -19.90 31.82
N ASN A 789 39.02 -21.03 31.50
CA ASN A 789 39.48 -22.40 31.77
C ASN A 789 40.22 -23.03 30.58
N LEU A 790 40.34 -22.33 29.45
CA LEU A 790 41.03 -22.83 28.26
C LEU A 790 42.55 -22.80 28.46
N SER A 791 43.19 -23.96 28.57
CA SER A 791 44.65 -24.04 28.65
C SER A 791 45.33 -23.88 27.28
N SER A 792 46.61 -23.53 27.29
CA SER A 792 47.45 -23.52 26.08
C SER A 792 47.55 -24.89 25.41
N SER A 793 47.47 -26.00 26.16
CA SER A 793 47.47 -27.35 25.57
C SER A 793 46.24 -27.61 24.71
N ALA A 794 45.05 -27.37 25.27
CA ALA A 794 43.79 -27.62 24.58
C ALA A 794 43.59 -26.65 23.40
N ALA A 795 43.94 -25.37 23.58
CA ALA A 795 43.90 -24.38 22.50
C ALA A 795 44.79 -24.78 21.32
N ARG A 796 46.01 -25.28 21.57
CA ARG A 796 46.89 -25.75 20.50
C ARG A 796 46.34 -26.97 19.80
N GLU A 797 45.86 -27.96 20.55
CA GLU A 797 45.32 -29.20 19.99
C GLU A 797 44.19 -28.93 18.99
N CYS A 798 43.27 -28.02 19.32
CA CYS A 798 42.16 -27.68 18.44
C CYS A 798 42.58 -26.78 17.26
N LEU A 799 43.36 -25.71 17.50
CA LEU A 799 43.71 -24.73 16.47
C LEU A 799 44.61 -25.31 15.36
N GLN A 800 45.49 -26.26 15.69
CA GLN A 800 46.31 -26.98 14.70
C GLN A 800 45.47 -27.69 13.62
N CYS A 801 44.22 -28.03 13.95
CA CYS A 801 43.33 -28.77 13.07
C CYS A 801 42.35 -27.88 12.27
N MET A 802 42.48 -26.54 12.33
CA MET A 802 41.55 -25.57 11.73
C MET A 802 42.20 -24.67 10.67
N PRO A 803 42.67 -25.20 9.53
CA PRO A 803 43.44 -24.43 8.54
C PRO A 803 42.63 -23.35 7.81
N ASN A 804 41.30 -23.39 7.88
CA ASN A 804 40.40 -22.46 7.19
C ASN A 804 40.00 -21.24 8.04
N LEU A 805 40.52 -21.13 9.27
CA LEU A 805 40.13 -20.10 10.20
C LEU A 805 40.46 -18.69 9.65
N LYS A 806 39.45 -17.83 9.61
CA LYS A 806 39.54 -16.43 9.17
C LYS A 806 39.38 -15.45 10.33
N ARG A 807 38.54 -15.80 11.31
CA ARG A 807 38.24 -14.99 12.50
C ARG A 807 38.37 -15.81 13.77
N LEU A 808 39.20 -15.34 14.70
CA LEU A 808 39.43 -15.99 15.99
C LEU A 808 39.34 -14.97 17.12
N ASN A 809 38.44 -15.24 18.07
CA ASN A 809 38.27 -14.43 19.28
C ASN A 809 38.70 -15.23 20.51
N LEU A 810 39.82 -14.84 21.13
CA LEU A 810 40.38 -15.38 22.38
C LEU A 810 40.45 -14.31 23.47
N THR A 811 39.62 -13.27 23.35
CA THR A 811 39.52 -12.18 24.33
C THR A 811 39.22 -12.76 25.72
N TRP A 812 39.94 -12.32 26.75
CA TRP A 812 39.83 -12.76 28.14
C TRP A 812 40.13 -14.24 28.40
N CYS A 813 40.75 -14.97 27.47
CA CYS A 813 41.33 -16.29 27.72
C CYS A 813 42.63 -16.14 28.52
N LYS A 814 42.56 -16.21 29.86
CA LYS A 814 43.68 -15.81 30.73
C LYS A 814 44.84 -16.79 30.81
N GLN A 815 44.61 -18.07 30.49
CA GLN A 815 45.61 -19.13 30.65
C GLN A 815 46.46 -19.39 29.41
N ILE A 816 46.13 -18.80 28.26
CA ILE A 816 46.89 -18.99 27.01
C ILE A 816 48.22 -18.25 27.06
N ASP A 817 49.27 -18.90 26.55
CA ASP A 817 50.64 -18.38 26.44
C ASP A 817 51.12 -18.29 24.98
N ASP A 818 52.38 -17.88 24.79
CA ASP A 818 53.01 -17.68 23.47
C ASP A 818 52.90 -18.91 22.54
N SER A 819 52.85 -20.13 23.08
CA SER A 819 52.76 -21.37 22.28
C SER A 819 51.47 -21.46 21.47
N VAL A 820 50.40 -20.78 21.90
CA VAL A 820 49.14 -20.67 21.15
C VAL A 820 49.33 -19.74 19.95
N MET A 821 50.05 -18.62 20.11
CA MET A 821 50.33 -17.70 19.01
C MET A 821 51.27 -18.31 17.97
N GLU A 822 52.27 -19.08 18.40
CA GLU A 822 53.10 -19.91 17.50
C GLU A 822 52.28 -20.90 16.70
N THR A 823 51.28 -21.52 17.33
CA THR A 823 50.36 -22.42 16.64
C THR A 823 49.52 -21.68 15.60
N ILE A 824 48.99 -20.50 15.94
CA ILE A 824 48.21 -19.68 15.01
C ILE A 824 49.06 -19.26 13.80
N GLY A 825 50.29 -18.81 14.04
CA GLY A 825 51.24 -18.43 12.98
C GLY A 825 51.58 -19.59 12.04
N ASN A 826 51.76 -20.79 12.58
CA ASN A 826 52.16 -21.97 11.81
C ASN A 826 51.00 -22.63 11.04
N TYR A 827 49.81 -22.72 11.63
CA TYR A 827 48.72 -23.55 11.11
C TYR A 827 47.51 -22.76 10.58
N ASN A 828 47.30 -21.51 11.03
CA ASN A 828 46.11 -20.71 10.72
C ASN A 828 46.44 -19.48 9.84
N THR A 829 47.18 -19.69 8.75
CA THR A 829 47.69 -18.63 7.85
C THR A 829 46.60 -17.77 7.16
N ARG A 830 45.34 -18.24 7.19
CA ARG A 830 44.17 -17.56 6.64
C ARG A 830 43.51 -16.58 7.61
N VAL A 831 43.93 -16.52 8.87
CA VAL A 831 43.36 -15.59 9.85
C VAL A 831 43.58 -14.15 9.37
N ARG A 832 42.51 -13.36 9.47
CA ARG A 832 42.46 -11.93 9.14
C ARG A 832 41.99 -11.09 10.32
N TRP A 833 41.18 -11.67 11.20
CA TRP A 833 40.67 -11.02 12.40
C TRP A 833 41.06 -11.85 13.62
N LEU A 834 41.86 -11.28 14.51
CA LEU A 834 42.34 -11.92 15.74
C LEU A 834 42.12 -10.99 16.94
N SER A 835 41.52 -11.49 18.01
CA SER A 835 41.50 -10.76 19.29
C SER A 835 42.04 -11.65 20.40
N VAL A 836 42.99 -11.13 21.16
CA VAL A 836 43.61 -11.76 22.34
C VAL A 836 43.59 -10.79 23.53
N PHE A 837 42.70 -9.81 23.49
CA PHE A 837 42.55 -8.79 24.52
C PHE A 837 42.49 -9.40 25.93
N GLY A 838 43.34 -8.95 26.84
CA GLY A 838 43.35 -9.42 28.23
C GLY A 838 43.95 -10.82 28.47
N ALA A 839 44.60 -11.44 27.47
CA ALA A 839 45.36 -12.68 27.62
C ALA A 839 46.72 -12.42 28.30
N LYS A 840 46.77 -12.59 29.63
CA LYS A 840 47.85 -12.04 30.47
C LYS A 840 49.23 -12.70 30.31
N ASN A 841 49.31 -13.92 29.78
CA ASN A 841 50.57 -14.69 29.71
C ASN A 841 51.28 -14.57 28.34
N LEU A 842 50.81 -13.71 27.45
CA LEU A 842 51.45 -13.45 26.16
C LEU A 842 52.62 -12.47 26.32
N THR A 843 53.73 -12.72 25.64
CA THR A 843 54.94 -11.89 25.62
C THR A 843 55.27 -11.42 24.20
N LYS A 844 56.37 -10.69 24.01
CA LYS A 844 56.83 -10.24 22.68
C LYS A 844 56.93 -11.38 21.66
N ARG A 845 57.29 -12.59 22.11
CA ARG A 845 57.36 -13.80 21.27
C ARG A 845 56.06 -14.08 20.52
N SER A 846 54.91 -13.72 21.11
CA SER A 846 53.60 -13.80 20.46
C SER A 846 53.46 -12.90 19.24
N LEU A 847 53.98 -11.66 19.30
CA LEU A 847 53.92 -10.71 18.19
C LEU A 847 54.75 -11.20 17.00
N ASP A 848 55.96 -11.71 17.28
CA ASP A 848 56.84 -12.30 16.27
C ASP A 848 56.18 -13.51 15.61
N ALA A 849 55.53 -14.37 16.39
CA ALA A 849 54.87 -15.59 15.92
C ALA A 849 53.74 -15.32 14.90
N VAL A 850 52.97 -14.23 15.05
CA VAL A 850 51.85 -13.91 14.15
C VAL A 850 52.18 -12.83 13.11
N SER A 851 53.40 -12.27 13.13
CA SER A 851 53.85 -11.22 12.19
C SER A 851 53.73 -11.60 10.71
N GLY A 852 53.86 -12.90 10.39
CA GLY A 852 53.70 -13.43 9.03
C GLY A 852 52.26 -13.48 8.51
N LEU A 853 51.25 -13.22 9.37
CA LEU A 853 49.84 -13.26 8.99
C LEU A 853 49.41 -11.93 8.36
N THR A 854 48.56 -11.99 7.33
CA THR A 854 48.02 -10.78 6.72
C THR A 854 46.76 -10.30 7.45
N LEU A 855 46.91 -9.91 8.72
CA LEU A 855 45.81 -9.47 9.57
C LEU A 855 45.22 -8.14 9.08
N THR A 856 43.90 -8.06 9.05
CA THR A 856 43.13 -6.83 8.80
C THR A 856 42.64 -6.19 10.10
N HIS A 857 42.47 -6.99 11.16
CA HIS A 857 42.12 -6.56 12.51
C HIS A 857 42.90 -7.40 13.53
N CYS A 858 43.47 -6.72 14.53
CA CYS A 858 44.13 -7.39 15.65
C CYS A 858 43.96 -6.60 16.95
N ASP A 859 43.62 -7.29 18.06
CA ASP A 859 43.51 -6.67 19.39
C ASP A 859 44.41 -7.37 20.42
N PHE A 860 45.52 -6.71 20.79
CA PHE A 860 46.48 -7.14 21.81
C PHE A 860 46.39 -6.27 23.09
N ARG A 861 45.35 -5.46 23.26
CA ARG A 861 45.28 -4.55 24.42
C ARG A 861 45.08 -5.35 25.72
N GLY A 862 45.45 -4.75 26.86
CA GLY A 862 45.28 -5.37 28.17
C GLY A 862 46.23 -6.55 28.47
N ILE A 863 47.32 -6.69 27.71
CA ILE A 863 48.38 -7.68 27.94
C ILE A 863 49.55 -7.00 28.67
N PRO A 864 49.79 -7.30 29.96
CA PRO A 864 50.78 -6.57 30.75
C PRO A 864 52.22 -6.69 30.23
N ASN A 865 52.58 -7.84 29.65
CA ASN A 865 53.95 -8.13 29.22
C ASN A 865 54.27 -7.62 27.80
N LEU A 866 53.37 -6.82 27.20
CA LEU A 866 53.56 -6.16 25.90
C LEU A 866 53.69 -4.63 26.04
N SER A 867 53.89 -4.13 27.27
CA SER A 867 53.86 -2.70 27.64
C SER A 867 54.62 -1.77 26.70
N ASP A 868 55.77 -2.21 26.16
CA ASP A 868 56.63 -1.41 25.27
C ASP A 868 56.01 -1.16 23.88
N TYR A 869 55.02 -1.94 23.45
CA TYR A 869 54.39 -1.82 22.12
C TYR A 869 52.94 -1.30 22.17
N THR A 870 52.35 -1.15 23.37
CA THR A 870 50.88 -1.08 23.50
C THR A 870 50.27 0.32 23.57
N LEU A 871 51.03 1.41 23.70
CA LEU A 871 50.47 2.77 23.66
C LEU A 871 51.26 3.78 22.82
N ASP A 872 52.59 3.85 22.93
CA ASP A 872 53.37 4.92 22.29
C ASP A 872 54.17 4.50 21.04
N ASP A 873 54.44 3.20 20.85
CA ASP A 873 55.32 2.71 19.78
C ASP A 873 54.56 2.22 18.53
N CYS A 874 53.64 3.06 18.04
CA CYS A 874 52.85 2.81 16.83
C CYS A 874 53.69 2.51 15.57
N LYS A 875 54.99 2.85 15.56
CA LYS A 875 55.91 2.52 14.45
C LYS A 875 56.26 1.03 14.40
N GLY A 876 56.59 0.39 15.53
CA GLY A 876 57.00 -1.02 15.55
C GLY A 876 55.89 -1.98 15.15
N LEU A 877 54.65 -1.72 15.58
CA LEU A 877 53.49 -2.52 15.17
C LEU A 877 53.10 -2.31 13.70
N ARG A 878 53.34 -1.11 13.12
CA ARG A 878 53.13 -0.85 11.69
C ARG A 878 54.10 -1.61 10.79
N GLU A 879 55.35 -1.73 11.24
CA GLU A 879 56.37 -2.52 10.54
C GLU A 879 56.02 -4.02 10.57
N LEU A 880 55.51 -4.52 11.70
CA LEU A 880 55.11 -5.91 11.86
C LEU A 880 53.80 -6.26 11.12
N PHE A 881 52.82 -5.35 11.04
CA PHE A 881 51.51 -5.60 10.42
C PHE A 881 51.12 -4.53 9.37
N PRO A 882 51.78 -4.51 8.20
CA PRO A 882 51.60 -3.45 7.20
C PRO A 882 50.22 -3.45 6.51
N ARG A 883 49.39 -4.49 6.70
CA ARG A 883 48.08 -4.66 6.04
C ARG A 883 46.88 -4.42 6.96
N LEU A 884 47.09 -4.00 8.21
CA LEU A 884 46.03 -3.71 9.17
C LEU A 884 45.24 -2.46 8.71
N ARG A 885 43.95 -2.61 8.39
CA ARG A 885 43.12 -1.54 7.79
C ARG A 885 42.44 -0.65 8.82
N GLU A 886 42.06 -1.21 9.97
CA GLU A 886 41.38 -0.50 11.05
C GLU A 886 42.17 -0.61 12.34
N TRP A 887 42.60 0.53 12.87
CA TRP A 887 43.15 0.64 14.21
C TRP A 887 41.97 0.67 15.18
N ILE A 888 41.49 -0.47 15.64
CA ILE A 888 40.69 -0.49 16.87
C ILE A 888 41.67 -0.43 18.04
N LEU A 889 42.20 0.77 18.25
CA LEU A 889 42.87 1.20 19.47
C LEU A 889 42.02 2.35 20.03
N PHE A 890 41.41 2.08 21.18
CA PHE A 890 40.77 3.03 22.11
C PHE A 890 39.32 3.47 21.83
N SER A 891 38.39 2.61 22.25
CA SER A 891 37.45 2.96 23.32
C SER A 891 37.40 1.80 24.32
#